data_AF-A0A6A3P2P8-F1
#
_entry.id   AF-A0A6A3P2P8-F1
#
_cell.length_a   1.000
_cell.length_b   1.000
_cell.length_c   1.000
_cell.angle_alpha   90.00
_cell.angle_beta   90.00
_cell.angle_gamma   90.00
#
_symmetry.space_group_name_H-M   'P 1'
#
loop_
_entity.id
_entity.type
_entity.pdbx_description
1 polymer ?
#
loop_
_entity_poly.entity_id
_entity_poly.type
_entity_poly.pdbx_seq_one_letter_code
_entity_poly.pdbx_strand_id
1 'polypeptide(L)'
;MNSSEVAPAYAAGVHFEVDVAPKRPQQTERLLRSLRARDDLSPLLFVGASDGTLRSFAADERGGSLRWQADHKRLFHASSSFLDSWGVLATLADNRLKLLELPLASNSLESSRDDTKGAVQLAAHEAAKTLCVLLKSHTLKVFDWTAGRVLEPRAQHELQTLLLPVQRLLLLSESHAFVQGKSRRDWAVLNVDSGRPLSVTEDVTQQVNDALDGAAAVCDAVALPSRHAARRRQQVLDLLLCGKHRGVILTIDAMETKTEEQEDEVCGAFEQDVSRLGDERSGKALDVSTSQLGMKVDRVINYNAPPRAVYYHHPFLLLDQGEQIAVYNFGSLQMVQTLPVKAPYGVCAATNVASATVVDPLARAPQFRDDQPPTLYTVSPPFDVQSFHMLSIAQQVAAAMGNRRLEDAVALCKLCPEESPLSDADQRKLYADYGFELFRSGHRKEAMDFFFESDIDVMEVLLLFPRNLLPRKASALHKENSNNNKDHTLEGDDLVESLLTLIGFLRRKRNAYLQHDEERSAMDFRLRRSFGPSDDSALELIDTMLVKCLVVVAEKAKYEERAKRALLEVVTGQNWCEISEVEVFLRAHRHFKALLAFYSARKLHRKALELLEDLERSAASAAAVHEKTETAAKDEPQSMGGLQSSHDYMVLIAQYLRVLGKKHAELVFEFSRRVLSVNPALGLSIFTQREVPSSKQDIDPAAILQHLKSCSIAASGDDSKNAEAPESEGGGEETAKPVLPLTGSQMLAIEYLTQVIYERSYQLTPRLHDEVVYLLLDSIQAKTPQKQRLTSRVESQRGMTGLLRRKLLEFLEFPAAAYHPERMLSRTPVEMIDEHAALLSKLGRHREVLQLYALELKDAALAEAYCNRCYESKTADSSIYSTLLTIYLRPQFTAGGSSGGSASPSVGRAGRSASLPGLQSEAVNAAINVLNKYAERIDVSTALELLPADVAAAPLAGFFRRVLERQVERFRNGQVKKQLSKMENFKVREQLSTKRKGSVTVWSSQCCQSCGKKLGVGTFVRLPNGTLLHYSCQPVP
;
A
#
# COMPACT_ATOMS: atom_id res chain seq x y z
N MET A 1 -29.61 -44.72 29.59
CA MET A 1 -31.05 -44.47 29.29
C MET A 1 -31.31 -43.03 29.71
N ASN A 2 -31.38 -42.00 28.85
CA ASN A 2 -31.80 -41.92 27.45
C ASN A 2 -30.65 -41.45 26.55
N SER A 3 -30.25 -42.30 25.59
CA SER A 3 -29.56 -41.85 24.39
C SER A 3 -30.55 -40.97 23.63
N SER A 4 -30.28 -39.66 23.54
CA SER A 4 -30.93 -38.81 22.55
C SER A 4 -30.66 -39.44 21.18
N GLU A 5 -31.65 -40.11 20.61
CA GLU A 5 -31.53 -40.74 19.30
C GLU A 5 -31.29 -39.64 18.27
N VAL A 6 -30.02 -39.45 17.95
CA VAL A 6 -29.59 -38.66 16.80
C VAL A 6 -30.25 -39.30 15.58
N ALA A 7 -30.94 -38.50 14.77
CA ALA A 7 -31.55 -39.06 13.58
C ALA A 7 -30.46 -39.66 12.67
N PRO A 8 -30.68 -40.86 12.15
CA PRO A 8 -29.64 -41.59 11.44
C PRO A 8 -29.35 -40.97 10.08
N ALA A 9 -28.09 -41.02 9.63
CA ALA A 9 -27.70 -40.64 8.27
C ALA A 9 -28.13 -41.71 7.24
N TYR A 10 -28.15 -42.97 7.65
CA TYR A 10 -28.56 -44.12 6.86
C TYR A 10 -29.75 -44.84 7.51
N ALA A 11 -30.69 -45.28 6.69
CA ALA A 11 -31.75 -46.18 7.11
C ALA A 11 -31.18 -47.50 7.68
N ALA A 12 -32.02 -48.24 8.41
CA ALA A 12 -31.67 -49.56 8.92
C ALA A 12 -31.25 -50.49 7.76
N GLY A 13 -30.26 -51.34 8.02
CA GLY A 13 -29.72 -52.26 7.02
C GLY A 13 -30.78 -53.24 6.51
N VAL A 14 -30.88 -53.36 5.18
CA VAL A 14 -31.75 -54.32 4.49
C VAL A 14 -30.90 -55.50 4.03
N HIS A 15 -31.27 -56.71 4.44
CA HIS A 15 -30.58 -57.93 4.06
C HIS A 15 -31.03 -58.40 2.68
N PHE A 16 -30.07 -58.85 1.86
CA PHE A 16 -30.36 -59.54 0.61
C PHE A 16 -30.41 -61.05 0.81
N GLU A 17 -31.42 -61.68 0.24
CA GLU A 17 -31.41 -63.14 0.05
C GLU A 17 -30.42 -63.49 -1.05
N VAL A 18 -29.34 -64.21 -0.71
CA VAL A 18 -28.33 -64.64 -1.69
C VAL A 18 -28.65 -66.05 -2.16
N ASP A 19 -28.95 -66.22 -3.45
CA ASP A 19 -29.34 -67.53 -4.02
C ASP A 19 -28.23 -68.59 -3.87
N VAL A 20 -26.98 -68.20 -4.13
CA VAL A 20 -25.81 -69.10 -4.05
C VAL A 20 -24.67 -68.39 -3.33
N ALA A 21 -24.47 -68.75 -2.06
CA ALA A 21 -23.32 -68.29 -1.30
C ALA A 21 -22.00 -68.88 -1.85
N PRO A 22 -20.88 -68.16 -1.73
CA PRO A 22 -19.55 -68.69 -1.95
C PRO A 22 -19.28 -70.04 -1.29
N LYS A 23 -18.68 -70.97 -2.04
CA LYS A 23 -18.17 -72.24 -1.47
C LYS A 23 -17.17 -72.03 -0.32
N ARG A 24 -16.44 -70.91 -0.35
CA ARG A 24 -15.46 -70.50 0.67
C ARG A 24 -15.63 -69.01 0.97
N PRO A 25 -16.64 -68.62 1.77
CA PRO A 25 -16.94 -67.22 2.02
C PRO A 25 -15.82 -66.52 2.81
N GLN A 26 -15.05 -67.27 3.61
CA GLN A 26 -13.85 -66.81 4.30
C GLN A 26 -12.74 -66.27 3.39
N GLN A 27 -12.75 -66.62 2.09
CA GLN A 27 -11.77 -66.13 1.14
C GLN A 27 -12.15 -64.77 0.53
N THR A 28 -13.31 -64.21 0.88
CA THR A 28 -13.76 -62.90 0.41
C THR A 28 -12.79 -61.82 0.88
N GLU A 29 -12.31 -61.00 -0.05
CA GLU A 29 -11.31 -59.96 0.21
C GLU A 29 -11.88 -58.56 0.01
N ARG A 30 -12.67 -58.36 -1.06
CA ARG A 30 -13.20 -57.04 -1.42
C ARG A 30 -14.58 -57.12 -2.06
N LEU A 31 -15.45 -56.19 -1.69
CA LEU A 31 -16.71 -55.92 -2.40
C LEU A 31 -16.50 -54.78 -3.40
N LEU A 32 -16.99 -54.95 -4.62
CA LEU A 32 -16.96 -53.97 -5.70
C LEU A 32 -18.37 -53.80 -6.28
N ARG A 33 -18.69 -52.62 -6.80
CA ARG A 33 -19.95 -52.30 -7.49
C ARG A 33 -19.62 -51.70 -8.85
N SER A 34 -20.47 -51.93 -9.85
CA SER A 34 -20.47 -51.18 -11.11
C SER A 34 -21.81 -50.48 -11.29
N LEU A 35 -21.78 -49.24 -11.79
CA LEU A 35 -22.96 -48.44 -12.11
C LEU A 35 -23.50 -48.71 -13.53
N ARG A 36 -22.77 -49.47 -14.37
CA ARG A 36 -23.17 -49.79 -15.75
C ARG A 36 -24.04 -51.05 -15.86
N ALA A 37 -25.16 -51.06 -15.15
CA ALA A 37 -26.19 -52.08 -15.28
C ALA A 37 -27.04 -51.79 -16.55
N ARG A 38 -27.00 -52.66 -17.57
CA ARG A 38 -27.77 -52.45 -18.82
C ARG A 38 -29.24 -52.87 -18.73
N ASP A 39 -29.52 -53.92 -17.94
CA ASP A 39 -30.83 -54.57 -17.76
C ASP A 39 -30.92 -55.20 -16.35
N ASP A 40 -32.09 -55.69 -15.91
CA ASP A 40 -32.30 -56.31 -14.58
C ASP A 40 -31.44 -57.56 -14.32
N LEU A 41 -30.90 -58.15 -15.38
CA LEU A 41 -29.99 -59.30 -15.33
C LEU A 41 -28.51 -58.89 -15.32
N SER A 42 -28.18 -57.60 -15.28
CA SER A 42 -26.78 -57.17 -15.27
C SER A 42 -26.19 -57.19 -13.86
N PRO A 43 -24.96 -57.70 -13.69
CA PRO A 43 -24.36 -57.83 -12.38
C PRO A 43 -24.03 -56.45 -11.79
N LEU A 44 -24.66 -56.16 -10.64
CA LEU A 44 -24.49 -54.92 -9.89
C LEU A 44 -23.33 -55.03 -8.89
N LEU A 45 -23.24 -56.18 -8.22
CA LEU A 45 -22.29 -56.44 -7.14
C LEU A 45 -21.27 -57.49 -7.57
N PHE A 46 -20.02 -57.25 -7.21
CA PHE A 46 -18.91 -58.15 -7.50
C PHE A 46 -18.13 -58.44 -6.23
N VAL A 47 -17.89 -59.72 -5.97
CA VAL A 47 -17.13 -60.17 -4.80
C VAL A 47 -15.81 -60.74 -5.28
N GLY A 48 -14.72 -60.09 -4.88
CA GLY A 48 -13.36 -60.54 -5.10
C GLY A 48 -12.91 -61.48 -4.00
N ALA A 49 -12.38 -62.64 -4.38
CA ALA A 49 -11.81 -63.61 -3.46
C ALA A 49 -10.28 -63.68 -3.58
N SER A 50 -9.62 -64.02 -2.48
CA SER A 50 -8.15 -64.15 -2.38
C SER A 50 -7.54 -65.24 -3.29
N ASP A 51 -8.38 -66.09 -3.88
CA ASP A 51 -7.98 -67.04 -4.93
C ASP A 51 -7.92 -66.41 -6.34
N GLY A 52 -8.18 -65.10 -6.46
CA GLY A 52 -8.21 -64.34 -7.70
C GLY A 52 -9.52 -64.45 -8.48
N THR A 53 -10.56 -65.08 -7.91
CA THR A 53 -11.88 -65.16 -8.55
C THR A 53 -12.68 -63.89 -8.28
N LEU A 54 -13.22 -63.28 -9.35
CA LEU A 54 -14.24 -62.23 -9.25
C LEU A 54 -15.61 -62.85 -9.52
N ARG A 55 -16.52 -62.79 -8.55
CA ARG A 55 -17.88 -63.33 -8.70
C ARG A 55 -18.89 -62.22 -8.89
N SER A 56 -19.78 -62.38 -9.85
CA SER A 56 -20.77 -61.37 -10.20
C SER A 56 -22.16 -61.78 -9.69
N PHE A 57 -22.89 -60.80 -9.16
CA PHE A 57 -24.24 -60.95 -8.62
C PHE A 57 -25.15 -59.89 -9.23
N ALA A 58 -26.30 -60.30 -9.76
CA ALA A 58 -27.35 -59.40 -10.21
C ALA A 58 -28.38 -59.20 -9.09
N ALA A 59 -28.81 -57.96 -8.89
CA ALA A 59 -29.90 -57.64 -7.96
C ALA A 59 -31.24 -57.79 -8.69
N ASP A 60 -32.23 -58.36 -8.02
CA ASP A 60 -33.59 -58.49 -8.56
C ASP A 60 -34.31 -57.12 -8.66
N GLU A 61 -35.31 -56.98 -9.53
CA GLU A 61 -36.07 -55.74 -9.80
C GLU A 61 -36.66 -55.10 -8.53
N ARG A 62 -36.94 -55.93 -7.51
CA ARG A 62 -37.52 -55.50 -6.22
C ARG A 62 -36.47 -55.21 -5.14
N GLY A 63 -35.18 -55.35 -5.43
CA GLY A 63 -34.08 -55.00 -4.54
C GLY A 63 -33.91 -55.88 -3.28
N GLY A 64 -34.45 -57.11 -3.28
CA GLY A 64 -34.47 -57.99 -2.10
C GLY A 64 -33.62 -59.26 -2.20
N SER A 65 -33.17 -59.66 -3.39
CA SER A 65 -32.34 -60.86 -3.59
C SER A 65 -31.18 -60.60 -4.54
N LEU A 66 -30.08 -61.33 -4.32
CA LEU A 66 -28.87 -61.31 -5.13
C LEU A 66 -28.68 -62.67 -5.79
N ARG A 67 -28.85 -62.70 -7.11
CA ARG A 67 -28.70 -63.91 -7.92
C ARG A 67 -27.27 -64.01 -8.43
N TRP A 68 -26.63 -65.15 -8.17
CA TRP A 68 -25.31 -65.44 -8.73
C TRP A 68 -25.37 -65.51 -10.27
N GLN A 69 -24.40 -64.87 -10.94
CA GLN A 69 -24.32 -64.78 -12.39
C GLN A 69 -23.14 -65.59 -12.94
N ALA A 70 -21.91 -65.21 -12.59
CA ALA A 70 -20.71 -65.85 -13.12
C ALA A 70 -19.51 -65.77 -12.16
N ASP A 71 -18.62 -66.75 -12.29
CA ASP A 71 -17.32 -66.79 -11.63
C ASP A 71 -16.21 -66.51 -12.66
N HIS A 72 -15.60 -65.32 -12.59
CA HIS A 72 -14.49 -64.92 -13.44
C HIS A 72 -13.16 -65.28 -12.76
N LYS A 73 -12.61 -66.44 -13.10
CA LYS A 73 -11.36 -66.95 -12.53
C LYS A 73 -10.16 -66.10 -12.97
N ARG A 74 -9.23 -65.84 -12.05
CA ARG A 74 -8.00 -65.05 -12.26
C ARG A 74 -8.25 -63.63 -12.76
N LEU A 75 -9.42 -63.06 -12.47
CA LEU A 75 -9.78 -61.69 -12.88
C LEU A 75 -9.64 -60.69 -11.74
N PHE A 76 -9.64 -61.14 -10.48
CA PHE A 76 -9.59 -60.26 -9.33
C PHE A 76 -8.15 -60.00 -8.85
N HIS A 77 -7.85 -58.73 -8.63
CA HIS A 77 -6.73 -58.23 -7.85
C HIS A 77 -7.23 -57.23 -6.80
N ALA A 78 -6.56 -57.12 -5.65
CA ALA A 78 -6.98 -56.23 -4.56
C ALA A 78 -7.10 -54.75 -4.99
N SER A 79 -6.29 -54.31 -5.95
CA SER A 79 -6.30 -52.95 -6.51
C SER A 79 -7.24 -52.78 -7.72
N SER A 80 -8.10 -53.75 -8.03
CA SER A 80 -9.05 -53.63 -9.16
C SER A 80 -10.06 -52.53 -8.89
N SER A 81 -10.42 -51.77 -9.92
CA SER A 81 -11.42 -50.71 -9.85
C SER A 81 -12.33 -50.72 -11.07
N PHE A 82 -13.63 -50.59 -10.83
CA PHE A 82 -14.60 -50.26 -11.88
C PHE A 82 -14.47 -48.77 -12.18
N LEU A 83 -14.21 -48.42 -13.44
CA LEU A 83 -14.10 -47.05 -13.93
C LEU A 83 -15.32 -46.82 -14.83
N ASP A 84 -16.49 -46.62 -14.20
CA ASP A 84 -17.79 -46.65 -14.86
C ASP A 84 -17.97 -45.54 -15.90
N SER A 85 -17.42 -44.35 -15.71
CA SER A 85 -17.37 -43.28 -16.71
C SER A 85 -16.48 -43.65 -17.91
N TRP A 86 -15.40 -44.41 -17.70
CA TRP A 86 -14.55 -44.93 -18.78
C TRP A 86 -15.21 -46.13 -19.45
N GLY A 87 -16.05 -46.86 -18.70
CA GLY A 87 -16.76 -48.04 -19.15
C GLY A 87 -15.96 -49.33 -19.10
N VAL A 88 -14.94 -49.39 -18.23
CA VAL A 88 -14.03 -50.52 -18.14
C VAL A 88 -13.80 -50.94 -16.69
N LEU A 89 -13.57 -52.24 -16.47
CA LEU A 89 -12.91 -52.76 -15.27
C LEU A 89 -11.40 -52.72 -15.50
N ALA A 90 -10.67 -51.98 -14.68
CA ALA A 90 -9.22 -52.03 -14.62
C ALA A 90 -8.78 -53.06 -13.56
N THR A 91 -8.04 -54.08 -13.98
CA THR A 91 -7.55 -55.14 -13.09
C THR A 91 -6.14 -55.58 -13.47
N LEU A 92 -5.46 -56.27 -12.54
CA LEU A 92 -4.20 -56.95 -12.80
C LEU A 92 -4.44 -58.45 -12.88
N ALA A 93 -4.16 -59.05 -14.05
CA ALA A 93 -4.09 -60.50 -14.17
C ALA A 93 -2.84 -60.92 -14.95
N ASP A 94 -2.28 -62.06 -14.59
CA ASP A 94 -1.00 -62.56 -15.14
C ASP A 94 0.15 -61.54 -15.00
N ASN A 95 0.12 -60.71 -13.95
CA ASN A 95 1.02 -59.59 -13.71
C ASN A 95 1.02 -58.52 -14.83
N ARG A 96 -0.12 -58.27 -15.47
CA ARG A 96 -0.31 -57.22 -16.48
C ARG A 96 -1.59 -56.45 -16.22
N LEU A 97 -1.62 -55.19 -16.63
CA LEU A 97 -2.85 -54.40 -16.67
C LEU A 97 -3.77 -54.95 -17.75
N LYS A 98 -5.01 -55.25 -17.36
CA LYS A 98 -6.10 -55.62 -18.25
C LYS A 98 -7.26 -54.63 -18.06
N LEU A 99 -7.79 -54.14 -19.18
CA LEU A 99 -9.05 -53.41 -19.21
C LEU A 99 -10.10 -54.29 -19.87
N LEU A 100 -11.23 -54.47 -19.21
CA LEU A 100 -12.37 -55.22 -19.72
C LEU A 100 -13.56 -54.29 -19.88
N GLU A 101 -14.22 -54.34 -21.03
CA GLU A 101 -15.43 -53.51 -21.24
C GLU A 101 -16.58 -53.92 -20.32
N LEU A 102 -17.31 -52.92 -19.83
CA LEU A 102 -18.51 -53.08 -19.01
C LEU A 102 -19.79 -53.01 -19.86
N PRO A 103 -20.82 -53.84 -19.56
CA PRO A 103 -20.89 -54.80 -18.45
C PRO A 103 -20.06 -56.08 -18.70
N LEU A 104 -19.57 -56.70 -17.62
CA LEU A 104 -18.77 -57.93 -17.69
C LEU A 104 -19.63 -59.12 -18.14
N ALA A 105 -19.52 -59.49 -19.42
CA ALA A 105 -20.05 -60.72 -20.00
C ALA A 105 -18.99 -61.83 -20.06
N SER A 106 -19.42 -63.09 -20.25
CA SER A 106 -18.52 -64.25 -20.35
C SER A 106 -17.44 -64.12 -21.44
N ASN A 107 -17.69 -63.32 -22.48
CA ASN A 107 -16.77 -63.02 -23.60
C ASN A 107 -16.47 -61.51 -23.72
N SER A 108 -16.23 -60.82 -22.60
CA SER A 108 -15.92 -59.38 -22.62
C SER A 108 -14.64 -59.11 -23.43
N LEU A 109 -14.64 -58.03 -24.22
CA LEU A 109 -13.46 -57.61 -24.97
C LEU A 109 -12.35 -57.23 -23.97
N GLU A 110 -11.23 -57.95 -24.00
CA GLU A 110 -10.08 -57.72 -23.12
C GLU A 110 -8.98 -56.99 -23.91
N SER A 111 -8.58 -55.81 -23.44
CA SER A 111 -7.32 -55.20 -23.87
C SER A 111 -6.26 -55.41 -22.79
N SER A 112 -5.32 -56.30 -23.07
CA SER A 112 -4.15 -56.57 -22.22
C SER A 112 -2.96 -55.75 -22.69
N ARG A 113 -2.22 -55.14 -21.74
CA ARG A 113 -1.13 -54.23 -22.07
C ARG A 113 0.24 -54.85 -21.79
N ASP A 114 0.96 -55.21 -22.84
CA ASP A 114 2.24 -55.92 -22.74
C ASP A 114 3.36 -55.10 -22.06
N ASP A 115 3.34 -53.78 -22.23
CA ASP A 115 4.28 -52.84 -21.61
C ASP A 115 4.13 -52.73 -20.08
N THR A 116 3.08 -53.30 -19.49
CA THR A 116 2.87 -53.38 -18.03
C THR A 116 3.24 -54.73 -17.43
N LYS A 117 4.02 -55.56 -18.15
CA LYS A 117 4.51 -56.84 -17.63
C LYS A 117 5.24 -56.65 -16.30
N GLY A 118 4.80 -57.40 -15.29
CA GLY A 118 5.30 -57.29 -13.93
C GLY A 118 4.52 -56.31 -13.05
N ALA A 119 3.31 -55.92 -13.42
CA ALA A 119 2.44 -55.07 -12.58
C ALA A 119 2.14 -55.72 -11.21
N VAL A 120 2.16 -54.90 -10.15
CA VAL A 120 1.91 -55.28 -8.75
C VAL A 120 0.75 -54.50 -8.14
N GLN A 121 0.63 -53.21 -8.45
CA GLN A 121 -0.48 -52.38 -7.99
C GLN A 121 -0.92 -51.45 -9.11
N LEU A 122 -2.20 -51.09 -9.12
CA LEU A 122 -2.75 -50.03 -9.96
C LEU A 122 -3.50 -49.02 -9.09
N ALA A 123 -3.54 -47.77 -9.53
CA ALA A 123 -4.42 -46.74 -9.00
C ALA A 123 -4.98 -45.94 -10.17
N ALA A 124 -6.21 -45.45 -10.07
CA ALA A 124 -6.84 -44.66 -11.11
C ALA A 124 -7.61 -43.50 -10.49
N HIS A 125 -7.57 -42.35 -11.15
CA HIS A 125 -8.41 -41.20 -10.82
C HIS A 125 -9.37 -40.95 -11.98
N GLU A 126 -10.59 -41.46 -11.81
CA GLU A 126 -11.58 -41.58 -12.86
C GLU A 126 -11.95 -40.23 -13.52
N ALA A 127 -12.26 -39.22 -12.71
CA ALA A 127 -12.63 -37.89 -13.21
C ALA A 127 -11.47 -37.14 -13.89
N ALA A 128 -10.23 -37.47 -13.54
CA ALA A 128 -9.02 -36.88 -14.12
C ALA A 128 -8.56 -37.63 -15.37
N LYS A 129 -9.17 -38.78 -15.67
CA LYS A 129 -8.79 -39.65 -16.78
C LYS A 129 -7.33 -40.12 -16.69
N THR A 130 -6.80 -40.35 -15.49
CA THR A 130 -5.39 -40.77 -15.27
C THR A 130 -5.32 -42.10 -14.53
N LEU A 131 -4.40 -42.98 -14.93
CA LEU A 131 -4.16 -44.31 -14.32
C LEU A 131 -2.67 -44.55 -14.15
N CYS A 132 -2.27 -45.05 -12.98
CA CYS A 132 -0.91 -45.43 -12.67
C CYS A 132 -0.79 -46.95 -12.42
N VAL A 133 0.31 -47.54 -12.87
CA VAL A 133 0.67 -48.95 -12.64
C VAL A 133 2.07 -49.04 -12.06
N LEU A 134 2.19 -49.67 -10.90
CA LEU A 134 3.48 -49.99 -10.28
C LEU A 134 3.96 -51.38 -10.71
N LEU A 135 5.18 -51.46 -11.23
CA LEU A 135 5.84 -52.69 -11.64
C LEU A 135 6.73 -53.27 -10.52
N LYS A 136 7.01 -54.59 -10.59
CA LYS A 136 7.97 -55.30 -9.72
C LYS A 136 9.38 -54.73 -9.78
N SER A 137 9.72 -54.07 -10.89
CA SER A 137 10.97 -53.31 -11.07
C SER A 137 10.97 -51.96 -10.36
N HIS A 138 10.00 -51.69 -9.47
CA HIS A 138 9.85 -50.42 -8.76
C HIS A 138 9.58 -49.21 -9.67
N THR A 139 9.11 -49.49 -10.88
CA THR A 139 8.79 -48.49 -11.88
C THR A 139 7.31 -48.15 -11.83
N LEU A 140 6.97 -46.88 -11.61
CA LEU A 140 5.63 -46.33 -11.73
C LEU A 140 5.42 -45.85 -13.17
N LYS A 141 4.45 -46.45 -13.88
CA LYS A 141 4.00 -46.02 -15.20
C LYS A 141 2.69 -45.26 -15.09
N VAL A 142 2.59 -44.12 -15.77
CA VAL A 142 1.43 -43.24 -15.76
C VAL A 142 0.82 -43.23 -17.16
N PHE A 143 -0.50 -43.31 -17.22
CA PHE A 143 -1.28 -43.35 -18.45
C PHE A 143 -2.45 -42.38 -18.39
N ASP A 144 -2.79 -41.78 -19.52
CA ASP A 144 -3.99 -40.97 -19.68
C ASP A 144 -5.05 -41.70 -20.51
N TRP A 145 -6.30 -41.60 -20.10
CA TRP A 145 -7.47 -42.17 -20.76
C TRP A 145 -8.03 -41.18 -21.78
N THR A 146 -7.90 -41.52 -23.05
CA THR A 146 -8.29 -40.64 -24.16
C THR A 146 -9.75 -40.80 -24.58
N ALA A 147 -10.27 -39.82 -25.32
CA ALA A 147 -11.61 -39.91 -25.93
C ALA A 147 -11.77 -41.12 -26.87
N GLY A 148 -10.66 -41.63 -27.42
CA GLY A 148 -10.62 -42.84 -28.25
C GLY A 148 -10.80 -44.15 -27.47
N ARG A 149 -11.03 -44.11 -26.15
CA ARG A 149 -11.06 -45.28 -25.25
C ARG A 149 -9.76 -46.08 -25.26
N VAL A 150 -8.64 -45.39 -25.39
CA VAL A 150 -7.30 -45.98 -25.35
C VAL A 150 -6.50 -45.30 -24.23
N LEU A 151 -5.73 -46.10 -23.50
CA LEU A 151 -4.74 -45.59 -22.56
C LEU A 151 -3.46 -45.19 -23.32
N GLU A 152 -3.05 -43.94 -23.21
CA GLU A 152 -1.78 -43.45 -23.78
C GLU A 152 -0.72 -43.33 -22.67
N PRO A 153 0.53 -43.76 -22.88
CA PRO A 153 1.60 -43.55 -21.90
C PRO A 153 1.88 -42.06 -21.73
N ARG A 154 1.89 -41.59 -20.47
CA ARG A 154 2.21 -40.20 -20.11
C ARG A 154 3.63 -40.07 -19.58
N ALA A 155 3.97 -40.85 -18.55
CA ALA A 155 5.25 -40.76 -17.86
C ALA A 155 5.67 -42.11 -17.25
N GLN A 156 6.97 -42.24 -16.94
CA GLN A 156 7.53 -43.40 -16.27
C GLN A 156 8.63 -42.97 -15.30
N HIS A 157 8.54 -43.41 -14.05
CA HIS A 157 9.47 -43.05 -12.98
C HIS A 157 9.91 -44.25 -12.16
N GLU A 158 11.15 -44.28 -11.71
CA GLU A 158 11.63 -45.26 -10.73
C GLU A 158 11.44 -44.71 -9.32
N LEU A 159 10.78 -45.48 -8.45
CA LEU A 159 10.48 -45.05 -7.08
C LEU A 159 11.73 -45.08 -6.20
N GLN A 160 11.81 -44.13 -5.26
CA GLN A 160 12.88 -44.07 -4.27
C GLN A 160 12.90 -45.32 -3.38
N THR A 161 14.09 -45.76 -3.00
CA THR A 161 14.31 -47.00 -2.21
C THR A 161 13.60 -46.99 -0.85
N LEU A 162 13.41 -45.81 -0.24
CA LEU A 162 12.71 -45.65 1.04
C LEU A 162 11.22 -46.01 0.95
N LEU A 163 10.57 -45.79 -0.20
CA LEU A 163 9.15 -46.09 -0.37
C LEU A 163 8.88 -47.58 -0.69
N LEU A 164 9.93 -48.41 -0.73
CA LEU A 164 9.85 -49.80 -1.14
C LEU A 164 9.90 -50.78 0.05
N PRO A 165 9.11 -51.86 0.04
CA PRO A 165 8.03 -52.16 -0.92
C PRO A 165 6.81 -51.25 -0.67
N VAL A 166 6.16 -50.81 -1.75
CA VAL A 166 4.94 -49.99 -1.69
C VAL A 166 3.80 -50.84 -1.12
N GLN A 167 3.18 -50.35 -0.04
CA GLN A 167 1.98 -50.92 0.54
C GLN A 167 0.72 -50.32 -0.08
N ARG A 168 0.70 -49.01 -0.33
CA ARG A 168 -0.49 -48.30 -0.83
C ARG A 168 -0.09 -47.27 -1.89
N LEU A 169 -0.89 -47.21 -2.95
CA LEU A 169 -0.78 -46.27 -4.05
C LEU A 169 -2.16 -45.66 -4.31
N LEU A 170 -2.29 -44.33 -4.23
CA LEU A 170 -3.51 -43.60 -4.49
C LEU A 170 -3.21 -42.45 -5.47
N LEU A 171 -4.04 -42.25 -6.48
CA LEU A 171 -3.99 -41.02 -7.28
C LEU A 171 -4.86 -39.96 -6.60
N LEU A 172 -4.25 -38.84 -6.24
CA LEU A 172 -4.93 -37.70 -5.66
C LEU A 172 -5.49 -36.82 -6.78
N SER A 173 -4.69 -36.50 -7.79
CA SER A 173 -5.14 -35.67 -8.91
C SER A 173 -4.66 -36.22 -10.27
N GLU A 174 -4.81 -35.43 -11.34
CA GLU A 174 -4.20 -35.73 -12.63
C GLU A 174 -2.66 -35.74 -12.60
N SER A 175 -2.06 -35.11 -11.58
CA SER A 175 -0.63 -34.82 -11.51
C SER A 175 0.03 -35.29 -10.21
N HIS A 176 -0.74 -35.73 -9.20
CA HIS A 176 -0.22 -36.10 -7.88
C HIS A 176 -0.70 -37.49 -7.43
N ALA A 177 0.22 -38.30 -6.92
CA ALA A 177 -0.08 -39.62 -6.37
C ALA A 177 0.54 -39.79 -4.98
N PHE A 178 -0.24 -40.29 -4.04
CA PHE A 178 0.24 -40.69 -2.72
C PHE A 178 0.80 -42.11 -2.76
N VAL A 179 2.00 -42.29 -2.24
CA VAL A 179 2.70 -43.57 -2.13
C VAL A 179 3.10 -43.81 -0.68
N GLN A 180 2.72 -44.97 -0.15
CA GLN A 180 3.09 -45.42 1.19
C GLN A 180 3.96 -46.68 1.08
N GLY A 181 5.15 -46.65 1.65
CA GLY A 181 6.08 -47.77 1.77
C GLY A 181 5.79 -48.67 2.97
N LYS A 182 6.73 -49.59 3.25
CA LYS A 182 6.60 -50.58 4.34
C LYS A 182 6.92 -50.01 5.72
N SER A 183 7.87 -49.08 5.80
CA SER A 183 8.17 -48.42 7.07
C SER A 183 7.08 -47.41 7.40
N ARG A 184 6.83 -47.23 8.70
CA ARG A 184 5.73 -46.40 9.20
C ARG A 184 5.92 -44.90 8.95
N ARG A 185 7.13 -44.47 8.56
CA ARG A 185 7.49 -43.09 8.22
C ARG A 185 7.64 -42.84 6.72
N ASP A 186 7.59 -43.89 5.91
CA ASP A 186 7.95 -43.80 4.50
C ASP A 186 6.67 -43.58 3.68
N TRP A 187 6.19 -42.34 3.63
CA TRP A 187 5.15 -41.92 2.71
C TRP A 187 5.59 -40.67 1.94
N ALA A 188 5.10 -40.52 0.72
CA ALA A 188 5.35 -39.32 -0.08
C ALA A 188 4.18 -39.06 -1.02
N VAL A 189 3.90 -37.78 -1.27
CA VAL A 189 3.08 -37.36 -2.42
C VAL A 189 4.03 -37.09 -3.57
N LEU A 190 3.92 -37.84 -4.65
CA LEU A 190 4.75 -37.70 -5.84
C LEU A 190 4.01 -36.88 -6.89
N ASN A 191 4.72 -35.96 -7.52
CA ASN A 191 4.27 -35.41 -8.79
C ASN A 191 4.52 -36.45 -9.88
N VAL A 192 3.46 -36.94 -10.51
CA VAL A 192 3.49 -38.09 -11.44
C VAL A 192 4.09 -37.76 -12.80
N ASP A 193 4.28 -36.47 -13.11
CA ASP A 193 4.93 -36.01 -14.35
C ASP A 193 6.46 -35.93 -14.21
N SER A 194 6.93 -35.51 -13.03
CA SER A 194 8.35 -35.34 -12.73
C SER A 194 8.96 -36.50 -11.96
N GLY A 195 8.14 -37.33 -11.31
CA GLY A 195 8.56 -38.39 -10.39
C GLY A 195 9.14 -37.87 -9.07
N ARG A 196 9.11 -36.56 -8.82
CA ARG A 196 9.69 -35.94 -7.62
C ARG A 196 8.66 -35.93 -6.48
N PRO A 197 9.08 -36.21 -5.23
CA PRO A 197 8.22 -36.00 -4.08
C PRO A 197 7.96 -34.51 -3.86
N LEU A 198 6.75 -34.19 -3.42
CA LEU A 198 6.37 -32.86 -2.98
C LEU A 198 7.14 -32.50 -1.71
N SER A 199 7.57 -31.24 -1.60
CA SER A 199 8.26 -30.76 -0.40
C SER A 199 7.26 -30.68 0.75
N VAL A 200 7.49 -31.47 1.80
CA VAL A 200 6.76 -31.41 3.06
C VAL A 200 7.68 -30.79 4.09
N THR A 201 7.22 -29.75 4.78
CA THR A 201 8.01 -29.11 5.85
C THR A 201 8.19 -30.08 7.03
N GLU A 202 9.26 -29.89 7.79
CA GLU A 202 9.53 -30.71 8.98
C GLU A 202 8.41 -30.55 10.02
N ASP A 203 7.86 -29.34 10.15
CA ASP A 203 6.71 -29.04 11.01
C ASP A 203 5.45 -29.85 10.64
N VAL A 204 5.07 -29.90 9.36
CA VAL A 204 3.91 -30.69 8.91
C VAL A 204 4.14 -32.17 9.15
N THR A 205 5.36 -32.64 8.89
CA THR A 205 5.74 -34.04 9.17
C THR A 205 5.63 -34.36 10.66
N GLN A 206 6.07 -33.43 11.51
CA GLN A 206 5.99 -33.54 12.96
C GLN A 206 4.54 -33.53 13.46
N GLN A 207 3.70 -32.60 12.98
CA GLN A 207 2.27 -32.54 13.31
C GLN A 207 1.52 -33.80 12.91
N VAL A 208 1.82 -34.37 11.73
CA VAL A 208 1.25 -35.67 11.30
C VAL A 208 1.70 -36.78 12.26
N ASN A 209 2.99 -36.85 12.58
CA ASN A 209 3.50 -37.87 13.51
C ASN A 209 2.90 -37.73 14.91
N ASP A 210 2.75 -36.51 15.42
CA ASP A 210 2.18 -36.24 16.75
C ASP A 210 0.68 -36.55 16.79
N ALA A 211 -0.05 -36.17 15.74
CA ALA A 211 -1.47 -36.46 15.64
C ALA A 211 -1.75 -37.96 15.52
N LEU A 212 -0.86 -38.74 14.89
CA LEU A 212 -0.98 -40.18 14.75
C LEU A 212 -0.40 -40.98 15.94
N ASP A 213 -0.16 -40.36 17.10
CA ASP A 213 0.41 -40.95 18.32
C ASP A 213 1.84 -41.51 18.14
N GLY A 214 2.71 -40.79 17.43
CA GLY A 214 4.09 -41.19 17.13
C GLY A 214 4.18 -42.22 16.00
N ALA A 215 5.21 -43.09 16.02
CA ALA A 215 5.45 -44.11 14.97
C ALA A 215 4.40 -45.26 14.95
N ALA A 216 3.12 -44.96 15.15
CA ALA A 216 2.01 -45.85 14.87
C ALA A 216 1.75 -45.86 13.36
N ALA A 217 1.50 -47.04 12.81
CA ALA A 217 1.33 -47.21 11.36
C ALA A 217 0.06 -46.49 10.89
N VAL A 218 0.15 -45.76 9.77
CA VAL A 218 -1.04 -45.35 9.01
C VAL A 218 -1.83 -46.62 8.68
N CYS A 219 -2.98 -46.75 9.32
CA CYS A 219 -3.91 -47.86 9.24
C CYS A 219 -4.60 -47.86 7.88
N ASP A 220 -5.10 -46.69 7.45
CA ASP A 220 -5.65 -46.50 6.12
C ASP A 220 -5.43 -45.09 5.58
N ALA A 221 -5.57 -44.92 4.27
CA ALA A 221 -5.54 -43.61 3.63
C ALA A 221 -6.58 -43.54 2.51
N VAL A 222 -7.25 -42.40 2.37
CA VAL A 222 -8.26 -42.16 1.33
C VAL A 222 -8.14 -40.76 0.75
N ALA A 223 -8.25 -40.66 -0.57
CA ALA A 223 -8.33 -39.36 -1.25
C ALA A 223 -9.70 -38.73 -0.97
N LEU A 224 -9.71 -37.46 -0.59
CA LEU A 224 -10.92 -36.70 -0.25
C LEU A 224 -11.19 -35.66 -1.33
N PRO A 225 -12.43 -35.48 -1.79
CA PRO A 225 -12.72 -34.35 -2.66
C PRO A 225 -12.45 -33.04 -1.93
N SER A 226 -11.93 -32.05 -2.67
CA SER A 226 -11.62 -30.75 -2.08
C SER A 226 -12.87 -30.15 -1.43
N ARG A 227 -12.75 -29.71 -0.17
CA ARG A 227 -13.85 -29.06 0.57
C ARG A 227 -14.40 -27.78 -0.11
N HIS A 228 -13.66 -27.20 -1.06
CA HIS A 228 -14.02 -25.98 -1.78
C HIS A 228 -14.81 -26.26 -3.08
N ALA A 229 -15.39 -27.46 -3.21
CA ALA A 229 -16.09 -27.99 -4.38
C ALA A 229 -17.31 -27.18 -4.88
N ALA A 230 -17.67 -26.04 -4.26
CA ALA A 230 -18.67 -25.12 -4.81
C ALA A 230 -18.31 -24.57 -6.21
N ARG A 231 -17.06 -24.74 -6.68
CA ARG A 231 -16.65 -24.45 -8.04
C ARG A 231 -16.44 -25.71 -8.86
N ARG A 232 -17.35 -25.95 -9.81
CA ARG A 232 -17.24 -26.97 -10.85
C ARG A 232 -15.81 -26.95 -11.46
N ARG A 233 -15.16 -28.13 -11.47
CA ARG A 233 -13.85 -28.45 -12.09
C ARG A 233 -12.58 -28.20 -11.26
N GLN A 234 -12.42 -28.77 -10.06
CA GLN A 234 -11.11 -28.78 -9.40
C GLN A 234 -10.69 -30.16 -8.89
N GLN A 235 -9.37 -30.38 -8.96
CA GLN A 235 -8.67 -31.63 -8.70
C GLN A 235 -8.78 -32.03 -7.22
N VAL A 236 -8.85 -33.33 -6.95
CA VAL A 236 -8.77 -33.86 -5.59
C VAL A 236 -7.34 -33.64 -5.08
N LEU A 237 -7.20 -32.91 -3.98
CA LEU A 237 -5.91 -32.57 -3.38
C LEU A 237 -5.89 -32.84 -1.87
N ASP A 238 -7.03 -33.17 -1.28
CA ASP A 238 -7.14 -33.49 0.13
C ASP A 238 -6.91 -35.00 0.35
N LEU A 239 -6.19 -35.35 1.42
CA LEU A 239 -5.83 -36.72 1.77
C LEU A 239 -6.11 -36.95 3.25
N LEU A 240 -6.88 -37.98 3.58
CA LEU A 240 -7.03 -38.44 4.96
C LEU A 240 -6.04 -39.56 5.24
N LEU A 241 -5.19 -39.37 6.24
CA LEU A 241 -4.33 -40.40 6.81
C LEU A 241 -4.89 -40.86 8.16
N CYS A 242 -5.22 -42.13 8.30
CA CYS A 242 -5.80 -42.68 9.53
C CYS A 242 -4.75 -43.41 10.35
N GLY A 243 -4.58 -43.01 11.61
CA GLY A 243 -3.78 -43.71 12.62
C GLY A 243 -4.65 -44.58 13.51
N LYS A 244 -4.14 -44.88 14.71
CA LYS A 244 -4.82 -45.81 15.63
C LYS A 244 -6.04 -45.19 16.33
N HIS A 245 -5.93 -43.94 16.76
CA HIS A 245 -6.98 -43.22 17.50
C HIS A 245 -7.37 -41.89 16.85
N ARG A 246 -6.60 -41.46 15.86
CA ARG A 246 -6.73 -40.16 15.20
C ARG A 246 -6.43 -40.29 13.72
N GLY A 247 -7.10 -39.49 12.91
CA GLY A 247 -6.78 -39.29 11.51
C GLY A 247 -6.45 -37.83 11.22
N VAL A 248 -5.61 -37.60 10.21
CA VAL A 248 -5.15 -36.27 9.80
C VAL A 248 -5.63 -36.01 8.37
N ILE A 249 -6.34 -34.91 8.17
CA ILE A 249 -6.70 -34.41 6.86
C ILE A 249 -5.59 -33.46 6.41
N LEU A 250 -4.90 -33.84 5.34
CA LEU A 250 -3.85 -33.07 4.69
C LEU A 250 -4.43 -32.39 3.46
N THR A 251 -4.21 -31.08 3.36
CA THR A 251 -4.57 -30.30 2.16
C THR A 251 -3.30 -29.94 1.42
N ILE A 252 -3.27 -30.24 0.12
CA ILE A 252 -2.21 -29.81 -0.80
C ILE A 252 -2.64 -28.48 -1.43
N ASP A 253 -1.86 -27.44 -1.23
CA ASP A 253 -2.20 -26.06 -1.64
C ASP A 253 -0.94 -25.34 -2.17
N ALA A 254 -1.08 -24.18 -2.81
CA ALA A 254 0.09 -23.38 -3.20
C ALA A 254 0.86 -22.93 -1.94
N MET A 255 2.20 -23.04 -1.94
CA MET A 255 3.01 -22.50 -0.86
C MET A 255 2.88 -20.98 -0.84
N GLU A 256 2.14 -20.46 0.12
CA GLU A 256 2.24 -19.06 0.51
C GLU A 256 3.57 -18.89 1.25
N THR A 257 4.50 -18.12 0.68
CA THR A 257 5.69 -17.67 1.40
C THR A 257 5.23 -16.71 2.49
N LYS A 258 4.88 -17.24 3.66
CA LYS A 258 4.63 -16.43 4.84
C LYS A 258 5.93 -15.75 5.23
N THR A 259 6.04 -14.46 5.01
CA THR A 259 7.05 -13.64 5.67
C THR A 259 6.73 -13.62 7.17
N GLU A 260 7.75 -13.61 8.04
CA GLU A 260 7.60 -13.55 9.50
C GLU A 260 6.64 -12.43 9.98
N GLU A 261 6.42 -11.40 9.15
CA GLU A 261 5.43 -10.33 9.41
C GLU A 261 3.96 -10.79 9.37
N GLN A 262 3.62 -11.87 8.67
CA GLN A 262 2.26 -12.40 8.49
C GLN A 262 1.80 -13.33 9.62
N GLU A 263 2.71 -13.89 10.42
CA GLU A 263 2.33 -14.78 11.54
C GLU A 263 1.62 -14.02 12.68
N ASP A 264 1.80 -12.70 12.75
CA ASP A 264 1.12 -11.81 13.69
C ASP A 264 -0.09 -11.07 13.08
N GLU A 265 -0.45 -11.32 11.81
CA GLU A 265 -1.64 -10.76 11.16
C GLU A 265 -2.91 -11.51 11.60
N VAL A 266 -3.42 -11.12 12.76
CA VAL A 266 -4.71 -11.60 13.27
C VAL A 266 -5.84 -11.07 12.37
N CYS A 267 -6.34 -11.94 11.50
CA CYS A 267 -7.67 -11.83 10.86
C CYS A 267 -7.91 -10.59 9.97
N GLY A 268 -6.90 -10.11 9.23
CA GLY A 268 -7.09 -8.98 8.31
C GLY A 268 -7.42 -7.65 9.00
N ALA A 269 -7.22 -7.54 10.32
CA ALA A 269 -7.54 -6.35 11.10
C ALA A 269 -6.74 -5.11 10.64
N PHE A 270 -5.53 -5.33 10.12
CA PHE A 270 -4.61 -4.27 9.68
C PHE A 270 -4.29 -4.31 8.17
N GLU A 271 -4.78 -5.31 7.43
CA GLU A 271 -4.50 -5.46 6.00
C GLU A 271 -5.22 -4.38 5.16
N GLN A 272 -4.51 -3.85 4.16
CA GLN A 272 -5.00 -2.81 3.25
C GLN A 272 -5.67 -3.38 1.98
N ASP A 273 -5.34 -4.62 1.58
CA ASP A 273 -5.88 -5.28 0.38
C ASP A 273 -6.99 -6.30 0.74
N VAL A 274 -8.20 -5.81 1.02
CA VAL A 274 -9.37 -6.67 1.30
C VAL A 274 -9.79 -7.50 0.08
N SER A 275 -9.28 -7.19 -1.12
CA SER A 275 -9.41 -8.05 -2.28
C SER A 275 -8.78 -9.43 -2.06
N ARG A 276 -7.80 -9.59 -1.17
CA ARG A 276 -7.26 -10.92 -0.81
C ARG A 276 -8.17 -11.67 0.17
N LEU A 277 -8.75 -10.98 1.16
CA LEU A 277 -9.66 -11.58 2.16
C LEU A 277 -11.02 -11.98 1.58
N GLY A 278 -11.49 -11.29 0.53
CA GLY A 278 -12.66 -11.71 -0.25
C GLY A 278 -12.34 -12.84 -1.25
N ASP A 279 -11.11 -12.85 -1.80
CA ASP A 279 -10.67 -13.85 -2.78
C ASP A 279 -10.11 -15.15 -2.20
N GLU A 280 -9.79 -15.23 -0.90
CA GLU A 280 -9.38 -16.52 -0.31
C GLU A 280 -10.50 -17.56 -0.37
N ARG A 281 -11.77 -17.14 -0.26
CA ARG A 281 -12.93 -18.00 -0.59
C ARG A 281 -13.41 -17.85 -2.01
N SER A 282 -12.90 -16.87 -2.76
CA SER A 282 -13.03 -16.77 -4.21
C SER A 282 -11.77 -17.38 -4.91
N GLY A 283 -11.30 -18.51 -4.38
CA GLY A 283 -10.19 -19.32 -4.89
C GLY A 283 -10.02 -19.28 -6.41
N LYS A 284 -8.96 -18.58 -6.85
CA LYS A 284 -8.38 -18.76 -8.18
C LYS A 284 -8.15 -20.25 -8.38
N ALA A 285 -8.47 -20.77 -9.55
CA ALA A 285 -8.17 -22.16 -9.87
C ALA A 285 -6.68 -22.43 -9.60
N LEU A 286 -6.40 -23.39 -8.71
CA LEU A 286 -5.04 -23.77 -8.38
C LEU A 286 -4.38 -24.22 -9.68
N ASP A 287 -3.39 -23.47 -10.17
CA ASP A 287 -2.59 -23.91 -11.31
C ASP A 287 -1.58 -24.94 -10.79
N VAL A 288 -2.03 -26.19 -10.80
CA VAL A 288 -1.29 -27.37 -10.30
C VAL A 288 -0.03 -27.63 -11.14
N SER A 289 0.08 -27.02 -12.33
CA SER A 289 1.20 -27.25 -13.26
C SER A 289 2.40 -26.33 -13.07
N THR A 290 2.22 -25.14 -12.47
CA THR A 290 3.26 -24.09 -12.40
C THR A 290 3.63 -23.64 -10.97
N SER A 291 2.86 -24.03 -9.95
CA SER A 291 3.02 -23.55 -8.57
C SER A 291 3.93 -24.44 -7.73
N GLN A 292 4.75 -23.86 -6.83
CA GLN A 292 5.35 -24.62 -5.72
C GLN A 292 4.22 -25.03 -4.77
N LEU A 293 3.76 -26.28 -4.86
CA LEU A 293 2.75 -26.81 -3.96
C LEU A 293 3.40 -27.19 -2.62
N GLY A 294 2.67 -26.96 -1.53
CA GLY A 294 3.01 -27.36 -0.18
C GLY A 294 1.88 -28.16 0.46
N MET A 295 2.18 -28.85 1.56
CA MET A 295 1.18 -29.58 2.35
C MET A 295 0.94 -28.86 3.67
N LYS A 296 -0.30 -28.81 4.13
CA LYS A 296 -0.67 -28.37 5.49
C LYS A 296 -1.57 -29.38 6.17
N VAL A 297 -1.40 -29.55 7.48
CA VAL A 297 -2.39 -30.25 8.32
C VAL A 297 -3.59 -29.33 8.46
N ASP A 298 -4.73 -29.75 7.93
CA ASP A 298 -5.94 -28.95 7.94
C ASP A 298 -6.79 -29.22 9.18
N ARG A 299 -7.13 -30.50 9.41
CA ARG A 299 -7.94 -30.93 10.56
C ARG A 299 -7.53 -32.31 11.05
N VAL A 300 -7.83 -32.58 12.32
CA VAL A 300 -7.61 -33.88 12.97
C VAL A 300 -8.96 -34.45 13.38
N ILE A 301 -9.27 -35.66 12.94
CA ILE A 301 -10.44 -36.42 13.36
C ILE A 301 -10.05 -37.38 14.49
N ASN A 302 -10.85 -37.45 15.54
CA ASN A 302 -10.65 -38.39 16.64
C ASN A 302 -11.65 -39.55 16.54
N TYR A 303 -11.19 -40.77 16.80
CA TYR A 303 -12.05 -41.95 16.84
C TYR A 303 -11.56 -42.98 17.85
N ASN A 304 -12.50 -43.78 18.37
CA ASN A 304 -12.23 -44.66 19.49
C ASN A 304 -11.52 -45.97 19.11
N ALA A 305 -11.66 -46.41 17.85
CA ALA A 305 -11.09 -47.66 17.35
C ALA A 305 -10.42 -47.46 15.98
N PRO A 306 -9.28 -48.14 15.72
CA PRO A 306 -8.55 -48.01 14.47
C PRO A 306 -9.40 -48.52 13.29
N PRO A 307 -9.55 -47.73 12.21
CA PRO A 307 -10.27 -48.18 11.03
C PRO A 307 -9.45 -49.25 10.28
N ARG A 308 -10.12 -50.33 9.88
CA ARG A 308 -9.60 -51.33 8.92
C ARG A 308 -9.60 -50.77 7.51
N ALA A 309 -10.62 -50.00 7.18
CA ALA A 309 -10.81 -49.32 5.90
C ALA A 309 -11.62 -48.03 6.11
N VAL A 310 -11.39 -47.04 5.25
CA VAL A 310 -12.09 -45.76 5.26
C VAL A 310 -12.66 -45.46 3.89
N TYR A 311 -13.92 -45.05 3.87
CA TYR A 311 -14.64 -44.74 2.66
C TYR A 311 -15.19 -43.32 2.74
N TYR A 312 -15.02 -42.57 1.65
CA TYR A 312 -15.70 -41.29 1.49
C TYR A 312 -17.00 -41.53 0.72
N HIS A 313 -18.13 -41.34 1.40
CA HIS A 313 -19.47 -41.42 0.81
C HIS A 313 -20.14 -40.06 1.02
N HIS A 314 -19.91 -39.13 0.10
CA HIS A 314 -20.36 -37.73 0.21
C HIS A 314 -21.80 -37.62 0.79
N PRO A 315 -22.03 -36.80 1.84
CA PRO A 315 -21.09 -35.93 2.57
C PRO A 315 -20.43 -36.57 3.82
N PHE A 316 -20.37 -37.90 3.91
CA PHE A 316 -19.90 -38.64 5.10
C PHE A 316 -18.55 -39.34 4.92
N LEU A 317 -17.81 -39.44 6.02
CA LEU A 317 -16.69 -40.35 6.20
C LEU A 317 -17.16 -41.61 6.93
N LEU A 318 -16.92 -42.77 6.33
CA LEU A 318 -17.29 -44.07 6.88
C LEU A 318 -16.03 -44.82 7.31
N LEU A 319 -15.92 -45.12 8.61
CA LEU A 319 -14.77 -45.82 9.19
C LEU A 319 -15.20 -47.24 9.57
N ASP A 320 -14.67 -48.26 8.91
CA ASP A 320 -14.87 -49.67 9.26
C ASP A 320 -14.03 -50.02 10.50
N GLN A 321 -14.69 -50.26 11.63
CA GLN A 321 -14.06 -50.57 12.91
C GLN A 321 -14.27 -52.04 13.32
N GLY A 322 -14.46 -52.95 12.36
CA GLY A 322 -14.67 -54.37 12.63
C GLY A 322 -16.14 -54.73 12.79
N GLU A 323 -16.72 -54.62 13.99
CA GLU A 323 -18.13 -55.00 14.24
C GLU A 323 -19.14 -53.87 13.91
N GLN A 324 -18.64 -52.75 13.42
CA GLN A 324 -19.44 -51.57 13.12
C GLN A 324 -18.75 -50.68 12.10
N ILE A 325 -19.56 -49.93 11.35
CA ILE A 325 -19.10 -48.81 10.52
C ILE A 325 -19.53 -47.52 11.22
N ALA A 326 -18.56 -46.72 11.65
CA ALA A 326 -18.82 -45.42 12.24
C ALA A 326 -18.98 -44.36 11.14
N VAL A 327 -20.09 -43.63 11.18
CA VAL A 327 -20.44 -42.58 10.21
C VAL A 327 -20.12 -41.22 10.82
N TYR A 328 -19.21 -40.49 10.19
CA TYR A 328 -18.82 -39.13 10.58
C TYR A 328 -19.28 -38.15 9.51
N ASN A 329 -19.88 -37.04 9.93
CA ASN A 329 -20.14 -35.92 9.03
C ASN A 329 -18.79 -35.31 8.63
N PHE A 330 -18.49 -35.23 7.33
CA PHE A 330 -17.18 -34.77 6.87
C PHE A 330 -16.91 -33.30 7.22
N GLY A 331 -17.95 -32.47 7.25
CA GLY A 331 -17.79 -31.04 7.53
C GLY A 331 -17.61 -30.73 9.00
N SER A 332 -18.30 -31.41 9.91
CA SER A 332 -18.12 -31.22 11.36
C SER A 332 -17.05 -32.14 11.97
N LEU A 333 -16.73 -33.25 11.30
CA LEU A 333 -15.95 -34.39 11.82
C LEU A 333 -16.54 -35.01 13.09
N GLN A 334 -17.83 -34.81 13.33
CA GLN A 334 -18.55 -35.42 14.43
C GLN A 334 -19.20 -36.73 14.00
N MET A 335 -19.20 -37.71 14.91
CA MET A 335 -19.91 -38.97 14.69
C MET A 335 -21.42 -38.71 14.72
N VAL A 336 -22.11 -39.19 13.68
CA VAL A 336 -23.57 -39.03 13.52
C VAL A 336 -24.33 -40.34 13.73
N GLN A 337 -23.74 -41.47 13.35
CA GLN A 337 -24.37 -42.79 13.45
C GLN A 337 -23.33 -43.90 13.51
N THR A 338 -23.71 -45.03 14.08
CA THR A 338 -22.96 -46.29 14.01
C THR A 338 -23.82 -47.34 13.32
N LEU A 339 -23.33 -47.92 12.23
CA LEU A 339 -24.00 -49.00 11.51
C LEU A 339 -23.47 -50.34 12.02
N PRO A 340 -24.32 -51.21 12.58
CA PRO A 340 -23.88 -52.53 13.03
C PRO A 340 -23.56 -53.40 11.82
N VAL A 341 -22.34 -53.93 11.74
CA VAL A 341 -21.91 -54.83 10.67
C VAL A 341 -21.16 -55.98 11.33
N LYS A 342 -21.70 -57.21 11.30
CA LYS A 342 -21.01 -58.39 11.85
C LYS A 342 -19.64 -58.52 11.17
N ALA A 343 -18.55 -58.63 11.93
CA ALA A 343 -17.16 -58.52 11.45
C ALA A 343 -16.94 -58.94 9.98
N PRO A 344 -16.88 -57.98 9.03
CA PRO A 344 -16.87 -58.29 7.61
C PRO A 344 -15.57 -58.95 7.16
N TYR A 345 -15.67 -59.78 6.12
CA TYR A 345 -14.51 -60.39 5.47
C TYR A 345 -13.70 -59.27 4.77
N GLY A 346 -12.45 -58.99 5.17
CA GLY A 346 -11.62 -58.00 4.43
C GLY A 346 -12.23 -56.58 4.33
N VAL A 347 -12.12 -55.94 3.15
CA VAL A 347 -12.60 -54.58 2.81
C VAL A 347 -13.95 -54.72 2.09
N CYS A 348 -15.01 -54.95 2.85
CA CYS A 348 -16.27 -55.44 2.32
C CYS A 348 -17.40 -54.41 2.25
N ALA A 349 -17.06 -53.12 2.17
CA ALA A 349 -18.02 -52.06 1.90
C ALA A 349 -17.85 -51.51 0.47
N ALA A 350 -18.95 -51.40 -0.27
CA ALA A 350 -18.99 -50.72 -1.56
C ALA A 350 -20.05 -49.62 -1.51
N THR A 351 -19.69 -48.42 -1.94
CA THR A 351 -20.55 -47.24 -1.89
C THR A 351 -21.10 -46.93 -3.27
N ASN A 352 -22.38 -46.53 -3.33
CA ASN A 352 -22.94 -45.84 -4.48
C ASN A 352 -22.89 -44.34 -4.20
N VAL A 353 -21.87 -43.68 -4.73
CA VAL A 353 -21.86 -42.22 -4.75
C VAL A 353 -22.68 -41.85 -5.98
N ALA A 354 -23.94 -41.42 -5.78
CA ALA A 354 -24.66 -40.71 -6.83
C ALA A 354 -23.73 -39.59 -7.30
N SER A 355 -23.20 -39.71 -8.51
CA SER A 355 -22.30 -38.69 -9.03
C SER A 355 -23.15 -37.46 -9.26
N ALA A 356 -23.09 -36.52 -8.33
CA ALA A 356 -23.49 -35.15 -8.58
C ALA A 356 -22.67 -34.68 -9.79
N THR A 357 -23.29 -34.74 -10.97
CA THR A 357 -22.86 -34.17 -12.24
C THR A 357 -21.62 -34.79 -12.92
N VAL A 358 -21.75 -35.98 -13.52
CA VAL A 358 -21.08 -36.24 -14.81
C VAL A 358 -21.92 -35.59 -15.92
N VAL A 359 -21.87 -34.26 -16.02
CA VAL A 359 -22.30 -33.56 -17.24
C VAL A 359 -21.03 -33.38 -18.08
N ASP A 360 -20.75 -34.33 -18.97
CA ASP A 360 -19.82 -34.11 -20.06
C ASP A 360 -20.56 -33.28 -21.13
N PRO A 361 -20.18 -32.01 -21.39
CA PRO A 361 -20.82 -31.18 -22.42
C PRO A 361 -20.60 -31.72 -23.84
N LEU A 362 -19.68 -32.67 -24.01
CA LEU A 362 -19.22 -33.19 -25.31
C LEU A 362 -19.57 -34.67 -25.55
N ALA A 363 -20.09 -35.40 -24.56
CA ALA A 363 -20.42 -36.82 -24.72
C ALA A 363 -21.79 -37.03 -25.38
N ARG A 364 -21.79 -37.58 -26.60
CA ARG A 364 -22.99 -38.12 -27.30
C ARG A 364 -23.46 -39.49 -26.76
N ALA A 365 -22.97 -39.95 -25.60
CA ALA A 365 -23.35 -41.24 -25.01
C ALA A 365 -24.50 -41.08 -24.00
N PRO A 366 -25.43 -42.06 -23.90
CA PRO A 366 -26.57 -41.97 -22.99
C PRO A 366 -26.09 -41.80 -21.54
N GLN A 367 -26.61 -40.75 -20.90
CA GLN A 367 -26.37 -40.43 -19.50
C GLN A 367 -27.00 -41.53 -18.64
N PHE A 368 -26.19 -42.31 -17.93
CA PHE A 368 -26.68 -43.16 -16.86
C PHE A 368 -27.00 -42.28 -15.65
N ARG A 369 -28.27 -41.89 -15.50
CA ARG A 369 -28.80 -41.41 -14.22
C ARG A 369 -29.18 -42.65 -13.42
N ASP A 370 -28.40 -42.95 -12.38
CA ASP A 370 -28.84 -43.88 -11.35
C ASP A 370 -29.82 -43.11 -10.45
N ASP A 371 -31.12 -43.31 -10.63
CA ASP A 371 -32.17 -42.73 -9.77
C ASP A 371 -32.25 -43.44 -8.39
N GLN A 372 -31.38 -44.42 -8.12
CA GLN A 372 -31.32 -45.08 -6.83
C GLN A 372 -30.71 -44.18 -5.75
N PRO A 373 -31.24 -44.23 -4.52
CA PRO A 373 -30.65 -43.53 -3.39
C PRO A 373 -29.20 -43.99 -3.16
N PRO A 374 -28.29 -43.08 -2.74
CA PRO A 374 -26.93 -43.44 -2.37
C PRO A 374 -26.94 -44.55 -1.31
N THR A 375 -26.20 -45.62 -1.57
CA THR A 375 -26.33 -46.88 -0.82
C THR A 375 -24.95 -47.44 -0.49
N LEU A 376 -24.76 -47.82 0.76
CA LEU A 376 -23.61 -48.58 1.22
C LEU A 376 -23.99 -50.07 1.25
N TYR A 377 -23.28 -50.91 0.51
CA TYR A 377 -23.39 -52.36 0.63
C TYR A 377 -22.29 -52.90 1.52
N THR A 378 -22.61 -53.89 2.35
CA THR A 378 -21.64 -54.60 3.18
C THR A 378 -21.78 -56.10 3.05
N VAL A 379 -20.69 -56.85 3.09
CA VAL A 379 -20.72 -58.33 3.18
C VAL A 379 -20.10 -58.80 4.49
N SER A 380 -20.83 -59.62 5.24
CA SER A 380 -20.41 -60.15 6.54
C SER A 380 -20.49 -61.69 6.63
N PRO A 381 -19.76 -62.36 7.53
CA PRO A 381 -19.90 -63.79 7.81
C PRO A 381 -21.30 -64.15 8.37
N PRO A 382 -21.93 -65.27 7.96
CA PRO A 382 -21.45 -66.36 7.10
C PRO A 382 -21.64 -66.19 5.57
N PHE A 383 -21.60 -64.96 5.06
CA PHE A 383 -21.99 -64.45 3.72
C PHE A 383 -23.40 -63.87 3.70
N ASP A 384 -23.57 -62.80 4.48
CA ASP A 384 -24.75 -61.97 4.58
C ASP A 384 -24.45 -60.62 3.92
N VAL A 385 -25.24 -60.27 2.91
CA VAL A 385 -25.10 -59.01 2.17
C VAL A 385 -26.18 -58.05 2.64
N GLN A 386 -25.78 -56.86 3.11
CA GLN A 386 -26.69 -55.83 3.60
C GLN A 386 -26.55 -54.56 2.75
N SER A 387 -27.64 -53.82 2.58
CA SER A 387 -27.66 -52.46 2.06
C SER A 387 -28.12 -51.45 3.09
N PHE A 388 -27.41 -50.33 3.19
CA PHE A 388 -27.78 -49.18 3.98
C PHE A 388 -28.04 -48.02 3.03
N HIS A 389 -29.30 -47.60 2.94
CA HIS A 389 -29.71 -46.48 2.10
C HIS A 389 -29.52 -45.17 2.86
N MET A 390 -28.82 -44.20 2.26
CA MET A 390 -28.67 -42.88 2.85
C MET A 390 -30.02 -42.16 2.84
N LEU A 391 -30.38 -41.53 3.97
CA LEU A 391 -31.57 -40.69 4.03
C LEU A 391 -31.37 -39.42 3.20
N SER A 392 -32.45 -38.74 2.81
CA SER A 392 -32.33 -37.47 2.09
C SER A 392 -31.59 -36.42 2.93
N ILE A 393 -30.75 -35.59 2.30
CA ILE A 393 -30.06 -34.48 2.98
C ILE A 393 -31.08 -33.57 3.69
N ALA A 394 -32.26 -33.37 3.09
CA ALA A 394 -33.37 -32.64 3.68
C ALA A 394 -33.79 -33.15 5.08
N GLN A 395 -34.00 -34.47 5.21
CA GLN A 395 -34.35 -35.09 6.49
C GLN A 395 -33.22 -34.96 7.51
N GLN A 396 -31.98 -35.10 7.06
CA GLN A 396 -30.81 -35.04 7.92
C GLN A 396 -30.57 -33.62 8.47
N VAL A 397 -30.71 -32.58 7.64
CA VAL A 397 -30.64 -31.17 8.05
C VAL A 397 -31.74 -30.83 9.06
N ALA A 398 -32.99 -31.22 8.77
CA ALA A 398 -34.11 -30.99 9.68
C ALA A 398 -33.89 -31.64 11.05
N ALA A 399 -33.34 -32.85 11.07
CA ALA A 399 -33.05 -33.56 12.31
C ALA A 399 -31.85 -32.99 13.07
N ALA A 400 -30.79 -32.58 12.38
CA ALA A 400 -29.65 -31.91 12.99
C ALA A 400 -30.08 -30.61 13.68
N MET A 401 -30.91 -29.80 13.02
CA MET A 401 -31.53 -28.60 13.59
C MET A 401 -32.43 -28.93 14.79
N GLY A 402 -33.31 -29.93 14.67
CA GLY A 402 -34.19 -30.36 15.77
C GLY A 402 -33.43 -30.83 17.02
N ASN A 403 -32.26 -31.44 16.83
CA ASN A 403 -31.37 -31.91 17.89
C ASN A 403 -30.36 -30.86 18.37
N ARG A 404 -30.45 -29.60 17.90
CA ARG A 404 -29.51 -28.51 18.20
C ARG A 404 -28.05 -28.81 17.84
N ARG A 405 -27.81 -29.67 16.85
CA ARG A 405 -26.48 -29.92 16.28
C ARG A 405 -26.28 -28.97 15.08
N LEU A 406 -26.11 -27.68 15.37
CA LEU A 406 -26.04 -26.65 14.33
C LEU A 406 -24.83 -26.83 13.40
N GLU A 407 -23.68 -27.23 13.94
CA GLU A 407 -22.47 -27.52 13.16
C GLU A 407 -22.73 -28.58 12.07
N ASP A 408 -23.44 -29.66 12.40
CA ASP A 408 -23.78 -30.72 11.44
C ASP A 408 -24.74 -30.22 10.36
N ALA A 409 -25.74 -29.42 10.74
CA ALA A 409 -26.68 -28.83 9.78
C ALA A 409 -25.98 -27.86 8.81
N VAL A 410 -25.10 -27.01 9.34
CA VAL A 410 -24.28 -26.07 8.55
C VAL A 410 -23.35 -26.81 7.61
N ALA A 411 -22.67 -27.85 8.10
CA ALA A 411 -21.78 -28.70 7.31
C ALA A 411 -22.52 -29.35 6.14
N LEU A 412 -23.71 -29.91 6.37
CA LEU A 412 -24.53 -30.51 5.32
C LEU A 412 -24.95 -29.47 4.26
N CYS A 413 -25.40 -28.28 4.69
CA CYS A 413 -25.79 -27.22 3.76
C CYS A 413 -24.60 -26.71 2.91
N LYS A 414 -23.39 -26.67 3.48
CA LYS A 414 -22.17 -26.24 2.77
C LYS A 414 -21.65 -27.30 1.80
N LEU A 415 -21.68 -28.57 2.21
CA LEU A 415 -21.21 -29.68 1.38
C LEU A 415 -22.20 -30.02 0.25
N CYS A 416 -23.50 -29.84 0.49
CA CYS A 416 -24.56 -30.19 -0.45
C CYS A 416 -25.49 -28.98 -0.74
N PRO A 417 -25.00 -27.88 -1.34
CA PRO A 417 -25.79 -26.66 -1.53
C PRO A 417 -26.98 -26.85 -2.49
N GLU A 418 -26.85 -27.72 -3.51
CA GLU A 418 -27.92 -28.01 -4.47
C GLU A 418 -29.06 -28.86 -3.86
N GLU A 419 -28.81 -29.56 -2.74
CA GLU A 419 -29.77 -30.45 -2.06
C GLU A 419 -30.28 -29.88 -0.73
N SER A 420 -29.93 -28.63 -0.40
CA SER A 420 -30.37 -27.96 0.82
C SER A 420 -31.89 -27.79 0.85
N PRO A 421 -32.58 -28.19 1.94
CA PRO A 421 -34.03 -28.02 2.06
C PRO A 421 -34.45 -26.60 2.48
N LEU A 422 -33.50 -25.75 2.86
CA LEU A 422 -33.75 -24.46 3.47
C LEU A 422 -33.90 -23.36 2.41
N SER A 423 -34.75 -22.38 2.69
CA SER A 423 -34.75 -21.14 1.93
C SER A 423 -33.47 -20.34 2.20
N ASP A 424 -33.07 -19.44 1.30
CA ASP A 424 -31.91 -18.56 1.51
C ASP A 424 -31.98 -17.81 2.84
N ALA A 425 -33.19 -17.39 3.26
CA ALA A 425 -33.41 -16.71 4.52
C ALA A 425 -33.19 -17.62 5.74
N ASP A 426 -33.69 -18.86 5.68
CA ASP A 426 -33.52 -19.85 6.77
C ASP A 426 -32.07 -20.32 6.86
N GLN A 427 -31.38 -20.45 5.73
CA GLN A 427 -29.96 -20.79 5.68
C GLN A 427 -29.08 -19.68 6.28
N ARG A 428 -29.36 -18.41 5.94
CA ARG A 428 -28.70 -17.26 6.58
C ARG A 428 -28.93 -17.24 8.08
N LYS A 429 -30.16 -17.50 8.52
CA LYS A 429 -30.49 -17.60 9.95
C LYS A 429 -29.71 -18.74 10.64
N LEU A 430 -29.65 -19.92 10.03
CA LEU A 430 -28.86 -21.04 10.55
C LEU A 430 -27.38 -20.67 10.71
N TYR A 431 -26.81 -19.97 9.73
CA TYR A 431 -25.41 -19.51 9.77
C TYR A 431 -25.19 -18.46 10.86
N ALA A 432 -26.14 -17.53 11.05
CA ALA A 432 -26.10 -16.57 12.14
C ALA A 432 -26.15 -17.26 13.51
N ASP A 433 -27.12 -18.17 13.72
CA ASP A 433 -27.29 -18.93 14.97
C ASP A 433 -26.02 -19.73 15.31
N TYR A 434 -25.42 -20.39 14.32
CA TYR A 434 -24.15 -21.11 14.49
C TYR A 434 -22.97 -20.17 14.76
N GLY A 435 -22.91 -19.00 14.09
CA GLY A 435 -21.92 -17.97 14.38
C GLY A 435 -21.99 -17.48 15.83
N PHE A 436 -23.21 -17.32 16.39
CA PHE A 436 -23.39 -16.98 17.79
C PHE A 436 -22.94 -18.10 18.75
N GLU A 437 -23.12 -19.36 18.39
CA GLU A 437 -22.62 -20.50 19.16
C GLU A 437 -21.09 -20.55 19.15
N LEU A 438 -20.47 -20.40 17.97
CA LEU A 438 -19.01 -20.34 17.81
C LEU A 438 -18.41 -19.19 18.62
N PHE A 439 -19.03 -18.01 18.59
CA PHE A 439 -18.55 -16.85 19.35
C PHE A 439 -18.55 -17.12 20.86
N ARG A 440 -19.60 -17.76 21.39
CA ARG A 440 -19.68 -18.15 22.81
C ARG A 440 -18.68 -19.24 23.18
N SER A 441 -18.33 -20.11 22.23
CA SER A 441 -17.33 -21.17 22.43
C SER A 441 -15.87 -20.71 22.34
N GLY A 442 -15.61 -19.42 22.05
CA GLY A 442 -14.27 -18.86 21.91
C GLY A 442 -13.69 -18.89 20.48
N HIS A 443 -14.36 -19.53 19.52
CA HIS A 443 -13.95 -19.58 18.10
C HIS A 443 -14.35 -18.30 17.34
N ARG A 444 -13.82 -17.16 17.80
CA ARG A 444 -14.25 -15.80 17.39
C ARG A 444 -14.01 -15.52 15.90
N LYS A 445 -12.88 -15.99 15.35
CA LYS A 445 -12.55 -15.80 13.92
C LYS A 445 -13.58 -16.47 13.02
N GLU A 446 -13.85 -17.75 13.28
CA GLU A 446 -14.82 -18.53 12.51
C GLU A 446 -16.23 -17.96 12.65
N ALA A 447 -16.61 -17.51 13.86
CA ALA A 447 -17.88 -16.84 14.10
C ALA A 447 -18.08 -15.61 13.20
N MET A 448 -17.06 -14.75 13.06
CA MET A 448 -17.12 -13.56 12.21
C MET A 448 -17.28 -13.89 10.72
N ASP A 449 -16.76 -15.02 10.26
CA ASP A 449 -16.99 -15.50 8.89
C ASP A 449 -18.44 -15.92 8.67
N PHE A 450 -19.04 -16.63 9.62
CA PHE A 450 -20.45 -17.02 9.54
C PHE A 450 -21.39 -15.82 9.69
N PHE A 451 -21.04 -14.82 10.50
CA PHE A 451 -21.75 -13.54 10.54
C PHE A 451 -21.69 -12.82 9.19
N PHE A 452 -20.54 -12.85 8.51
CA PHE A 452 -20.43 -12.25 7.19
C PHE A 452 -21.27 -13.01 6.15
N GLU A 453 -21.18 -14.34 6.09
CA GLU A 453 -21.93 -15.18 5.15
C GLU A 453 -23.46 -15.16 5.37
N SER A 454 -23.90 -15.01 6.62
CA SER A 454 -25.34 -14.89 6.95
C SER A 454 -25.94 -13.54 6.56
N ASP A 455 -25.12 -12.57 6.17
CA ASP A 455 -25.52 -11.19 5.94
C ASP A 455 -26.26 -10.58 7.16
N ILE A 456 -25.85 -10.95 8.38
CA ILE A 456 -26.45 -10.43 9.61
C ILE A 456 -26.28 -8.91 9.72
N ASP A 457 -27.24 -8.26 10.37
CA ASP A 457 -27.14 -6.84 10.70
C ASP A 457 -25.95 -6.59 11.65
N VAL A 458 -25.16 -5.57 11.33
CA VAL A 458 -23.94 -5.24 12.09
C VAL A 458 -24.26 -4.97 13.56
N MET A 459 -25.41 -4.37 13.87
CA MET A 459 -25.83 -4.10 15.25
C MET A 459 -25.99 -5.38 16.07
N GLU A 460 -26.48 -6.48 15.49
CA GLU A 460 -26.66 -7.73 16.24
C GLU A 460 -25.32 -8.31 16.69
N VAL A 461 -24.29 -8.21 15.85
CA VAL A 461 -22.92 -8.62 16.19
C VAL A 461 -22.31 -7.69 17.23
N LEU A 462 -22.53 -6.37 17.10
CA LEU A 462 -22.01 -5.38 18.06
C LEU A 462 -22.57 -5.55 19.47
N LEU A 463 -23.81 -6.04 19.61
CA LEU A 463 -24.41 -6.32 20.92
C LEU A 463 -23.71 -7.47 21.69
N LEU A 464 -22.77 -8.20 21.07
CA LEU A 464 -21.91 -9.16 21.74
C LEU A 464 -20.73 -8.51 22.49
N PHE A 465 -20.49 -7.21 22.27
CA PHE A 465 -19.36 -6.46 22.82
C PHE A 465 -19.76 -5.56 24.00
N PRO A 466 -18.81 -5.17 24.86
CA PRO A 466 -19.08 -4.33 26.03
C PRO A 466 -19.81 -3.02 25.73
N ARG A 467 -20.80 -2.67 26.56
CA ARG A 467 -21.67 -1.49 26.39
C ARG A 467 -20.94 -0.16 26.28
N ASN A 468 -19.82 -0.01 26.99
CA ASN A 468 -18.98 1.19 27.02
C ASN A 468 -18.24 1.44 25.69
N LEU A 469 -18.07 0.41 24.88
CA LEU A 469 -17.48 0.54 23.54
C LEU A 469 -18.50 1.04 22.51
N LEU A 470 -19.78 0.68 22.67
CA LEU A 470 -20.82 0.97 21.68
C LEU A 470 -21.16 2.48 21.59
N PRO A 471 -21.59 3.00 20.42
CA PRO A 471 -22.16 4.35 20.28
C PRO A 471 -23.40 4.49 21.16
N ARG A 472 -23.71 5.71 21.65
CA ARG A 472 -24.84 5.93 22.57
C ARG A 472 -26.17 5.38 22.04
N LYS A 473 -26.41 5.50 20.73
CA LYS A 473 -27.59 4.94 20.04
C LYS A 473 -27.67 3.41 20.17
N ALA A 474 -26.52 2.73 20.04
CA ALA A 474 -26.41 1.28 20.16
C ALA A 474 -26.43 0.80 21.62
N SER A 475 -25.79 1.54 22.53
CA SER A 475 -25.81 1.25 23.96
C SER A 475 -27.23 1.29 24.54
N ALA A 476 -28.11 2.16 24.03
CA ALA A 476 -29.51 2.24 24.45
C ALA A 476 -30.35 1.01 24.04
N LEU A 477 -29.97 0.33 22.96
CA LEU A 477 -30.63 -0.90 22.48
C LEU A 477 -30.17 -2.15 23.24
N HIS A 478 -29.06 -2.07 23.96
CA HIS A 478 -28.56 -3.17 24.78
C HIS A 478 -29.50 -3.38 25.96
N LYS A 479 -30.53 -4.23 25.80
CA LYS A 479 -31.50 -4.55 26.86
C LYS A 479 -30.79 -5.01 28.14
N GLU A 480 -31.29 -4.58 29.29
CA GLU A 480 -30.98 -5.17 30.60
C GLU A 480 -31.61 -6.57 30.70
N ASN A 481 -31.18 -7.53 29.88
CA ASN A 481 -31.42 -8.94 30.16
C ASN A 481 -30.41 -9.43 31.21
N SER A 482 -30.50 -8.82 32.39
CA SER A 482 -29.92 -9.36 33.62
C SER A 482 -30.71 -10.62 33.95
N ASN A 483 -30.23 -11.78 33.50
CA ASN A 483 -30.26 -13.03 34.28
C ASN A 483 -29.56 -14.22 33.60
N ASN A 484 -29.19 -14.18 32.31
CA ASN A 484 -28.51 -15.31 31.62
C ASN A 484 -27.10 -15.01 31.07
N ASN A 485 -26.59 -13.77 31.13
CA ASN A 485 -25.33 -13.37 30.47
C ASN A 485 -24.15 -13.09 31.41
N LYS A 486 -24.20 -13.55 32.67
CA LYS A 486 -23.09 -13.33 33.63
C LYS A 486 -21.81 -14.14 33.31
N ASP A 487 -21.88 -15.11 32.40
CA ASP A 487 -20.77 -16.03 32.13
C ASP A 487 -19.84 -15.62 30.97
N HIS A 488 -20.09 -14.52 30.24
CA HIS A 488 -19.34 -14.15 29.03
C HIS A 488 -18.96 -12.66 28.94
N THR A 489 -18.55 -12.03 30.03
CA THR A 489 -18.00 -10.66 29.98
C THR A 489 -16.64 -10.66 29.27
N LEU A 490 -16.59 -10.10 28.06
CA LEU A 490 -15.34 -9.93 27.30
C LEU A 490 -14.48 -8.84 27.94
N GLU A 491 -13.40 -9.24 28.59
CA GLU A 491 -12.46 -8.35 29.26
C GLU A 491 -11.01 -8.77 28.97
N GLY A 492 -10.05 -7.88 29.22
CA GLY A 492 -8.63 -8.19 29.10
C GLY A 492 -8.19 -8.56 27.67
N ASP A 493 -7.42 -9.64 27.54
CA ASP A 493 -6.84 -10.07 26.25
C ASP A 493 -7.90 -10.69 25.32
N ASP A 494 -8.89 -11.39 25.88
CA ASP A 494 -10.04 -11.93 25.15
C ASP A 494 -10.83 -10.85 24.41
N LEU A 495 -11.00 -9.68 25.04
CA LEU A 495 -11.64 -8.53 24.40
C LEU A 495 -10.80 -8.06 23.20
N VAL A 496 -9.48 -7.93 23.35
CA VAL A 496 -8.61 -7.44 22.28
C VAL A 496 -8.59 -8.39 21.09
N GLU A 497 -8.52 -9.69 21.32
CA GLU A 497 -8.62 -10.69 20.26
C GLU A 497 -9.98 -10.63 19.54
N SER A 498 -11.07 -10.46 20.29
CA SER A 498 -12.40 -10.23 19.72
C SER A 498 -12.47 -8.96 18.88
N LEU A 499 -11.81 -7.89 19.33
CA LEU A 499 -11.80 -6.62 18.61
C LEU A 499 -11.01 -6.72 17.31
N LEU A 500 -9.91 -7.48 17.27
CA LEU A 500 -9.16 -7.73 16.04
C LEU A 500 -10.03 -8.47 15.01
N THR A 501 -10.74 -9.53 15.42
CA THR A 501 -11.68 -10.25 14.54
C THR A 501 -12.86 -9.36 14.10
N LEU A 502 -13.38 -8.51 15.00
CA LEU A 502 -14.43 -7.54 14.69
C LEU A 502 -13.96 -6.48 13.68
N ILE A 503 -12.74 -5.95 13.80
CA ILE A 503 -12.19 -4.98 12.85
C ILE A 503 -12.15 -5.58 11.44
N GLY A 504 -11.69 -6.84 11.30
CA GLY A 504 -11.70 -7.56 10.03
C GLY A 504 -13.13 -7.72 9.46
N PHE A 505 -14.10 -8.11 10.30
CA PHE A 505 -15.51 -8.19 9.90
C PHE A 505 -16.08 -6.84 9.44
N LEU A 506 -15.87 -5.78 10.21
CA LEU A 506 -16.36 -4.44 9.91
C LEU A 506 -15.77 -3.89 8.61
N ARG A 507 -14.47 -4.11 8.35
CA ARG A 507 -13.83 -3.75 7.07
C ARG A 507 -14.45 -4.48 5.89
N ARG A 508 -14.69 -5.79 6.01
CA ARG A 508 -15.36 -6.58 4.95
C ARG A 508 -16.78 -6.08 4.69
N LYS A 509 -17.58 -5.85 5.74
CA LYS A 509 -18.94 -5.28 5.60
C LYS A 509 -18.91 -3.90 4.97
N ARG A 510 -18.01 -3.00 5.41
CA ARG A 510 -17.83 -1.67 4.83
C ARG A 510 -17.60 -1.73 3.32
N ASN A 511 -16.72 -2.62 2.87
CA ASN A 511 -16.40 -2.75 1.44
C ASN A 511 -17.57 -3.32 0.63
N ALA A 512 -18.33 -4.27 1.19
CA ALA A 512 -19.54 -4.78 0.54
C ALA A 512 -20.59 -3.66 0.34
N TYR A 513 -20.77 -2.77 1.31
CA TYR A 513 -21.64 -1.59 1.17
C TYR A 513 -21.14 -0.62 0.08
N LEU A 514 -19.83 -0.36 0.01
CA LEU A 514 -19.26 0.54 -1.00
C LEU A 514 -19.38 -0.01 -2.42
N GLN A 515 -19.14 -1.31 -2.62
CA GLN A 515 -19.31 -1.96 -3.92
C GLN A 515 -20.77 -1.90 -4.40
N HIS A 516 -21.71 -2.13 -3.48
CA HIS A 516 -23.13 -2.06 -3.80
C HIS A 516 -23.59 -0.63 -4.14
N ASP A 517 -23.00 0.40 -3.52
CA ASP A 517 -23.26 1.80 -3.86
C ASP A 517 -22.72 2.17 -5.25
N GLU A 518 -21.56 1.64 -5.65
CA GLU A 518 -21.01 1.79 -7.00
C GLU A 518 -21.88 1.09 -8.06
N GLU A 519 -22.32 -0.14 -7.80
CA GLU A 519 -23.22 -0.89 -8.69
C GLU A 519 -24.60 -0.24 -8.82
N ARG A 520 -25.16 0.26 -7.70
CA ARG A 520 -26.39 1.04 -7.70
C ARG A 520 -26.22 2.33 -8.48
N SER A 521 -25.15 3.08 -8.22
CA SER A 521 -24.84 4.32 -8.95
C SER A 521 -24.63 4.09 -10.45
N ALA A 522 -24.14 2.92 -10.86
CA ALA A 522 -24.04 2.52 -12.26
C ALA A 522 -25.39 2.11 -12.89
N MET A 523 -26.33 1.59 -12.08
CA MET A 523 -27.67 1.16 -12.51
C MET A 523 -28.76 2.24 -12.37
N ASP A 524 -28.51 3.36 -11.67
CA ASP A 524 -29.53 4.35 -11.29
C ASP A 524 -29.94 5.30 -12.43
N PHE A 525 -30.55 4.74 -13.47
CA PHE A 525 -31.51 5.46 -14.32
C PHE A 525 -32.96 5.01 -14.09
N ARG A 526 -33.23 3.97 -13.28
CA ARG A 526 -34.62 3.53 -13.02
C ARG A 526 -34.82 2.94 -11.61
N LEU A 527 -35.67 3.66 -10.87
CA LEU A 527 -36.52 3.21 -9.75
C LEU A 527 -35.92 3.21 -8.34
N ARG A 528 -35.97 4.38 -7.70
CA ARG A 528 -35.93 4.52 -6.22
C ARG A 528 -37.21 3.94 -5.60
N ARG A 529 -37.12 2.77 -4.97
CA ARG A 529 -38.04 2.34 -3.90
C ARG A 529 -37.24 1.67 -2.77
N SER A 530 -37.19 2.34 -1.63
CA SER A 530 -36.54 1.91 -0.39
C SER A 530 -37.48 1.09 0.49
N PHE A 531 -36.98 0.02 1.10
CA PHE A 531 -37.31 -0.35 2.48
C PHE A 531 -36.09 -1.06 3.09
N GLY A 532 -35.31 -0.32 3.88
CA GLY A 532 -34.12 -0.76 4.64
C GLY A 532 -33.44 0.47 5.27
N PRO A 533 -32.66 0.33 6.36
CA PRO A 533 -31.82 1.42 6.86
C PRO A 533 -30.97 1.96 5.70
N SER A 534 -30.85 3.28 5.58
CA SER A 534 -30.02 3.85 4.50
C SER A 534 -28.60 3.33 4.65
N ASP A 535 -27.96 2.91 3.54
CA ASP A 535 -26.58 2.38 3.56
C ASP A 535 -25.62 3.36 4.28
N ASP A 536 -25.88 4.67 4.20
CA ASP A 536 -25.19 5.72 4.95
C ASP A 536 -25.21 5.54 6.49
N SER A 537 -26.32 5.05 7.04
CA SER A 537 -26.47 4.83 8.50
C SER A 537 -25.68 3.60 8.96
N ALA A 538 -25.59 2.57 8.12
CA ALA A 538 -24.75 1.40 8.37
C ALA A 538 -23.26 1.77 8.27
N LEU A 539 -22.88 2.56 7.27
CA LEU A 539 -21.51 3.09 7.13
C LEU A 539 -21.11 3.99 8.29
N GLU A 540 -22.00 4.88 8.77
CA GLU A 540 -21.78 5.72 9.96
C GLU A 540 -21.46 4.86 11.19
N LEU A 541 -22.27 3.82 11.43
CA LEU A 541 -22.07 2.89 12.53
C LEU A 541 -20.74 2.13 12.40
N ILE A 542 -20.47 1.55 11.24
CA ILE A 542 -19.27 0.75 10.96
C ILE A 542 -18.01 1.59 11.17
N ASP A 543 -17.94 2.78 10.56
CA ASP A 543 -16.76 3.63 10.64
C ASP A 543 -16.54 4.17 12.06
N THR A 544 -17.62 4.53 12.77
CA THR A 544 -17.53 4.96 14.19
C THR A 544 -17.01 3.81 15.06
N MET A 545 -17.48 2.59 14.83
CA MET A 545 -17.00 1.41 15.54
C MET A 545 -15.54 1.06 15.22
N LEU A 546 -15.13 1.14 13.95
CA LEU A 546 -13.74 0.91 13.55
C LEU A 546 -12.78 1.83 14.32
N VAL A 547 -13.11 3.12 14.42
CA VAL A 547 -12.33 4.07 15.21
C VAL A 547 -12.26 3.67 16.68
N LYS A 548 -13.39 3.34 17.31
CA LYS A 548 -13.42 2.94 18.73
C LYS A 548 -12.65 1.63 18.99
N CYS A 549 -12.81 0.62 18.14
CA CYS A 549 -12.08 -0.65 18.24
C CYS A 549 -10.56 -0.44 18.11
N LEU A 550 -10.12 0.35 17.12
CA LEU A 550 -8.70 0.64 16.91
C LEU A 550 -8.07 1.40 18.08
N VAL A 551 -8.81 2.31 18.70
CA VAL A 551 -8.36 3.02 19.91
C VAL A 551 -8.14 2.05 21.07
N VAL A 552 -9.10 1.16 21.35
CA VAL A 552 -8.97 0.19 22.45
C VAL A 552 -7.84 -0.83 22.15
N VAL A 553 -7.71 -1.30 20.91
CA VAL A 553 -6.61 -2.20 20.51
C VAL A 553 -5.25 -1.50 20.63
N ALA A 554 -5.18 -0.19 20.39
CA ALA A 554 -3.94 0.58 20.52
C ALA A 554 -3.43 0.71 21.96
N GLU A 555 -4.25 0.45 22.98
CA GLU A 555 -3.82 0.44 24.39
C GLU A 555 -2.93 -0.78 24.72
N LYS A 556 -2.91 -1.82 23.87
CA LYS A 556 -2.03 -2.96 24.04
C LYS A 556 -0.71 -2.76 23.29
N ALA A 557 0.40 -2.85 24.02
CA ALA A 557 1.75 -2.67 23.50
C ALA A 557 2.06 -3.54 22.25
N LYS A 558 1.52 -4.77 22.18
CA LYS A 558 1.70 -5.67 21.02
C LYS A 558 1.18 -5.05 19.71
N TYR A 559 0.08 -4.28 19.76
CA TYR A 559 -0.62 -3.77 18.58
C TYR A 559 -0.56 -2.25 18.43
N GLU A 560 0.02 -1.54 19.40
CA GLU A 560 -0.01 -0.08 19.51
C GLU A 560 0.33 0.66 18.21
N GLU A 561 1.50 0.37 17.61
CA GLU A 561 1.95 1.07 16.39
C GLU A 561 1.09 0.72 15.17
N ARG A 562 0.69 -0.55 15.01
CA ARG A 562 -0.15 -1.00 13.90
C ARG A 562 -1.56 -0.39 14.01
N ALA A 563 -2.13 -0.39 15.21
CA ALA A 563 -3.45 0.18 15.47
C ALA A 563 -3.47 1.71 15.33
N LYS A 564 -2.44 2.42 15.79
CA LYS A 564 -2.31 3.87 15.57
C LYS A 564 -2.21 4.23 14.10
N ARG A 565 -1.46 3.46 13.31
CA ARG A 565 -1.35 3.66 11.85
C ARG A 565 -2.70 3.44 11.17
N ALA A 566 -3.35 2.31 11.43
CA ALA A 566 -4.67 2.02 10.90
C ALA A 566 -5.74 3.04 11.33
N LEU A 567 -5.66 3.54 12.57
CA LEU A 567 -6.53 4.60 13.07
C LEU A 567 -6.34 5.89 12.27
N LEU A 568 -5.09 6.29 12.04
CA LEU A 568 -4.76 7.48 11.23
C LEU A 568 -5.28 7.34 9.80
N GLU A 569 -5.17 6.16 9.18
CA GLU A 569 -5.70 5.90 7.85
C GLU A 569 -7.23 6.07 7.79
N VAL A 570 -7.96 5.48 8.74
CA VAL A 570 -9.43 5.58 8.79
C VAL A 570 -9.89 7.04 8.97
N VAL A 571 -9.27 7.78 9.90
CA VAL A 571 -9.70 9.17 10.19
C VAL A 571 -9.28 10.18 9.13
N THR A 572 -8.22 9.90 8.36
CA THR A 572 -7.77 10.76 7.25
C THR A 572 -8.44 10.45 5.93
N GLY A 573 -8.83 9.19 5.72
CA GLY A 573 -9.56 8.73 4.53
C GLY A 573 -11.03 9.16 4.52
N GLN A 574 -11.75 8.73 3.48
CA GLN A 574 -13.20 8.89 3.40
C GLN A 574 -13.88 8.04 4.46
N ASN A 575 -14.66 8.66 5.35
CA ASN A 575 -15.39 7.96 6.40
C ASN A 575 -16.70 8.67 6.76
N TRP A 576 -17.67 7.88 7.24
CA TRP A 576 -19.02 8.32 7.64
C TRP A 576 -19.17 8.49 9.16
N CYS A 577 -18.08 8.46 9.94
CA CYS A 577 -18.14 8.49 11.41
C CYS A 577 -19.03 9.61 11.99
N GLU A 578 -19.69 9.32 13.12
CA GLU A 578 -20.40 10.32 13.91
C GLU A 578 -19.40 11.21 14.69
N ILE A 579 -19.42 12.52 14.41
CA ILE A 579 -18.40 13.48 14.92
C ILE A 579 -18.37 13.50 16.45
N SER A 580 -19.55 13.60 17.08
CA SER A 580 -19.70 13.73 18.53
C SER A 580 -19.15 12.51 19.28
N GLU A 581 -19.37 11.31 18.76
CA GLU A 581 -18.90 10.05 19.34
C GLU A 581 -17.38 9.92 19.24
N VAL A 582 -16.83 10.09 18.02
CA VAL A 582 -15.37 10.03 17.78
C VAL A 582 -14.63 11.07 18.59
N GLU A 583 -15.16 12.30 18.64
CA GLU A 583 -14.59 13.43 19.36
C GLU A 583 -14.46 13.15 20.87
N VAL A 584 -15.51 12.61 21.49
CA VAL A 584 -15.51 12.27 22.92
C VAL A 584 -14.57 11.10 23.20
N PHE A 585 -14.62 10.06 22.37
CA PHE A 585 -13.85 8.83 22.60
C PHE A 585 -12.34 9.04 22.43
N LEU A 586 -11.91 9.74 21.37
CA LEU A 586 -10.49 10.04 21.16
C LEU A 586 -9.90 10.96 22.24
N ARG A 587 -10.69 11.89 22.78
CA ARG A 587 -10.26 12.73 23.92
C ARG A 587 -10.13 11.91 25.19
N ALA A 588 -11.08 11.02 25.48
CA ALA A 588 -11.04 10.17 26.67
C ALA A 588 -9.76 9.30 26.71
N HIS A 589 -9.35 8.75 25.56
CA HIS A 589 -8.15 7.92 25.41
C HIS A 589 -6.88 8.70 25.00
N ARG A 590 -6.89 10.04 25.03
CA ARG A 590 -5.74 10.91 24.74
C ARG A 590 -5.08 10.71 23.35
N HIS A 591 -5.83 10.22 22.37
CA HIS A 591 -5.36 10.09 20.98
C HIS A 591 -5.49 11.41 20.19
N PHE A 592 -4.82 12.46 20.68
CA PHE A 592 -4.94 13.81 20.12
C PHE A 592 -4.42 13.93 18.67
N LYS A 593 -3.38 13.18 18.30
CA LYS A 593 -2.87 13.15 16.92
C LYS A 593 -3.93 12.66 15.92
N ALA A 594 -4.65 11.58 16.27
CA ALA A 594 -5.74 11.05 15.45
C ALA A 594 -6.93 12.03 15.41
N LEU A 595 -7.25 12.70 16.52
CA LEU A 595 -8.30 13.70 16.57
C LEU A 595 -7.98 14.94 15.71
N LEU A 596 -6.73 15.40 15.70
CA LEU A 596 -6.28 16.49 14.84
C LEU A 596 -6.36 16.11 13.36
N ALA A 597 -5.95 14.89 13.01
CA ALA A 597 -6.08 14.35 11.67
C ALA A 597 -7.55 14.25 11.24
N PHE A 598 -8.45 13.81 12.12
CA PHE A 598 -9.89 13.74 11.88
C PHE A 598 -10.50 15.12 11.60
N TYR A 599 -10.19 16.13 12.42
CA TYR A 599 -10.67 17.50 12.18
C TYR A 599 -10.12 18.11 10.89
N SER A 600 -8.83 17.87 10.61
CA SER A 600 -8.16 18.27 9.37
C SER A 600 -8.89 17.73 8.14
N ALA A 601 -9.13 16.41 8.09
CA ALA A 601 -9.79 15.74 6.98
C ALA A 601 -11.22 16.28 6.73
N ARG A 602 -11.95 16.60 7.79
CA ARG A 602 -13.31 17.16 7.73
C ARG A 602 -13.38 18.69 7.60
N LYS A 603 -12.25 19.37 7.43
CA LYS A 603 -12.14 20.85 7.34
C LYS A 603 -12.67 21.60 8.57
N LEU A 604 -12.68 20.95 9.73
CA LEU A 604 -13.07 21.52 11.02
C LEU A 604 -11.88 22.24 11.68
N HIS A 605 -11.25 23.16 10.94
CA HIS A 605 -9.98 23.79 11.33
C HIS A 605 -10.04 24.56 12.64
N ARG A 606 -11.19 25.20 12.95
CA ARG A 606 -11.39 25.91 14.21
C ARG A 606 -11.30 24.96 15.41
N LYS A 607 -12.02 23.84 15.38
CA LYS A 607 -11.97 22.82 16.44
C LYS A 607 -10.57 22.23 16.64
N ALA A 608 -9.80 22.07 15.55
CA ALA A 608 -8.42 21.59 15.63
C ALA A 608 -7.50 22.59 16.34
N LEU A 609 -7.64 23.88 16.03
CA LEU A 609 -6.85 24.94 16.65
C LEU A 609 -7.25 25.19 18.11
N GLU A 610 -8.55 25.17 18.43
CA GLU A 610 -9.05 25.22 19.82
C GLU A 610 -8.50 24.05 20.65
N LEU A 611 -8.48 22.83 20.10
CA LEU A 611 -7.88 21.68 20.77
C LEU A 611 -6.37 21.89 21.04
N LEU A 612 -5.61 22.42 20.06
CA LEU A 612 -4.19 22.68 20.25
C LEU A 612 -3.92 23.76 21.30
N GLU A 613 -4.74 24.82 21.35
CA GLU A 613 -4.64 25.83 22.41
C GLU A 613 -4.98 25.26 23.79
N ASP A 614 -6.02 24.43 23.90
CA ASP A 614 -6.38 23.78 25.16
C ASP A 614 -5.27 22.87 25.68
N LEU A 615 -4.61 22.13 24.77
CA LEU A 615 -3.46 21.29 25.10
C LEU A 615 -2.22 22.12 25.50
N GLU A 616 -1.95 23.22 24.79
CA GLU A 616 -0.86 24.15 25.12
C GLU A 616 -1.05 24.77 26.50
N ARG A 617 -2.25 25.30 26.78
CA ARG A 617 -2.58 25.89 28.09
C ARG A 617 -2.51 24.86 29.22
N SER A 618 -2.99 23.65 28.97
CA SER A 618 -2.90 22.55 29.94
C SER A 618 -1.44 22.21 30.24
N ALA A 619 -0.58 22.11 29.22
CA ALA A 619 0.85 21.86 29.39
C ALA A 619 1.58 23.01 30.11
N ALA A 620 1.26 24.26 29.77
CA ALA A 620 1.81 25.44 30.43
C ALA A 620 1.42 25.51 31.93
N SER A 621 0.17 25.16 32.24
CA SER A 621 -0.30 25.11 33.63
C SER A 621 0.36 23.98 34.43
N ALA A 622 0.60 22.82 33.83
CA ALA A 622 1.30 21.70 34.47
C ALA A 622 2.77 22.04 34.77
N ALA A 623 3.46 22.74 33.86
CA ALA A 623 4.82 23.21 34.06
C ALA A 623 4.94 24.22 35.23
N ALA A 624 3.99 25.16 35.33
CA ALA A 624 3.96 26.16 36.40
C ALA A 624 3.65 25.58 37.80
N VAL A 625 3.04 24.40 37.87
CA VAL A 625 2.79 23.67 39.14
C VAL A 625 4.01 22.86 39.56
N HIS A 626 4.73 22.24 38.62
CA HIS A 626 5.97 21.52 38.91
C HIS A 626 7.07 22.44 39.46
N GLU A 627 7.18 23.67 38.98
CA GLU A 627 8.15 24.67 39.44
C GLU A 627 7.93 25.13 40.91
N LYS A 628 6.74 24.87 41.48
CA LYS A 628 6.41 25.21 42.89
C LYS A 628 6.53 24.04 43.86
N THR A 629 6.78 22.82 43.38
CA THR A 629 6.74 21.60 44.20
C THR A 629 8.06 20.83 44.22
N GLU A 630 9.19 21.48 43.92
CA GLU A 630 10.53 20.89 44.01
C GLU A 630 11.09 20.88 45.45
N THR A 631 10.37 20.28 46.39
CA THR A 631 10.96 19.73 47.62
C THR A 631 10.15 18.54 48.12
N ALA A 632 10.17 17.41 47.39
CA ALA A 632 10.20 16.04 47.94
C ALA A 632 9.80 15.00 46.88
N ALA A 633 10.47 13.84 46.97
CA ALA A 633 10.23 12.57 46.29
C ALA A 633 10.72 12.44 44.84
N LYS A 634 11.93 11.86 44.73
CA LYS A 634 12.40 11.09 43.57
C LYS A 634 11.78 9.70 43.69
N ASP A 635 10.82 9.37 42.84
CA ASP A 635 10.53 7.98 42.46
C ASP A 635 9.87 7.96 41.06
N GLU A 636 10.55 7.26 40.15
CA GLU A 636 10.09 6.60 38.90
C GLU A 636 9.10 7.34 37.95
N PRO A 637 9.53 7.78 36.75
CA PRO A 637 8.63 8.14 35.66
C PRO A 637 8.33 6.91 34.79
N GLN A 638 7.21 6.22 35.07
CA GLN A 638 6.64 5.28 34.11
C GLN A 638 5.99 6.05 32.94
N SER A 639 6.39 5.67 31.74
CA SER A 639 5.97 6.14 30.41
C SER A 639 4.52 6.63 30.31
N MET A 640 4.32 7.94 30.42
CA MET A 640 3.11 8.63 29.99
C MET A 640 3.32 9.09 28.54
N GLY A 641 2.75 8.36 27.59
CA GLY A 641 2.84 8.63 26.17
C GLY A 641 2.48 10.09 25.82
N GLY A 642 3.51 10.88 25.47
CA GLY A 642 3.39 12.05 24.60
C GLY A 642 2.87 13.35 25.20
N LEU A 643 3.16 13.70 26.45
CA LEU A 643 2.97 15.08 26.92
C LEU A 643 4.13 15.95 26.43
N GLN A 644 3.99 16.37 25.16
CA GLN A 644 4.80 17.37 24.48
C GLN A 644 4.75 18.69 25.27
N SER A 645 5.89 19.39 25.36
CA SER A 645 6.00 20.64 26.11
C SER A 645 5.07 21.72 25.56
N SER A 646 4.78 22.78 26.32
CA SER A 646 4.03 23.95 25.80
C SER A 646 4.69 24.51 24.52
N HIS A 647 6.01 24.44 24.41
CA HIS A 647 6.75 24.82 23.20
C HIS A 647 6.39 23.94 21.99
N ASP A 648 6.33 22.62 22.17
CA ASP A 648 6.02 21.68 21.08
C ASP A 648 4.59 21.88 20.53
N TYR A 649 3.62 22.17 21.41
CA TYR A 649 2.27 22.51 20.97
C TYR A 649 2.23 23.84 20.20
N MET A 650 3.02 24.84 20.60
CA MET A 650 3.16 26.07 19.80
C MET A 650 3.76 25.80 18.42
N VAL A 651 4.72 24.87 18.30
CA VAL A 651 5.27 24.44 17.00
C VAL A 651 4.18 23.76 16.15
N LEU A 652 3.36 22.89 16.74
CA LEU A 652 2.24 22.24 16.04
C LEU A 652 1.19 23.25 15.57
N ILE A 653 0.84 24.25 16.40
CA ILE A 653 -0.05 25.35 15.99
C ILE A 653 0.56 26.07 14.79
N ALA A 654 1.85 26.44 14.86
CA ALA A 654 2.52 27.11 13.76
C ALA A 654 2.51 26.28 12.47
N GLN A 655 2.85 24.99 12.55
CA GLN A 655 2.81 24.06 11.40
C GLN A 655 1.40 23.94 10.82
N TYR A 656 0.37 23.81 11.66
CA TYR A 656 -1.02 23.72 11.19
C TYR A 656 -1.43 24.99 10.44
N LEU A 657 -1.06 26.17 10.96
CA LEU A 657 -1.39 27.46 10.36
C LEU A 657 -0.66 27.71 9.02
N ARG A 658 0.57 27.19 8.85
CA ARG A 658 1.35 27.33 7.60
C ARG A 658 0.67 26.71 6.38
N VAL A 659 -0.12 25.64 6.58
CA VAL A 659 -0.81 24.89 5.50
C VAL A 659 -2.17 25.51 5.14
N LEU A 660 -2.73 26.38 6.00
CA LEU A 660 -4.04 26.99 5.77
C LEU A 660 -3.98 28.10 4.72
N GLY A 661 -4.70 27.94 3.61
CA GLY A 661 -4.79 28.94 2.53
C GLY A 661 -5.73 30.12 2.85
N LYS A 662 -5.95 31.00 1.86
CA LYS A 662 -6.74 32.25 1.98
C LYS A 662 -8.14 32.09 2.56
N LYS A 663 -8.83 30.98 2.27
CA LYS A 663 -10.20 30.71 2.78
C LYS A 663 -10.30 30.70 4.31
N HIS A 664 -9.19 30.44 5.00
CA HIS A 664 -9.11 30.36 6.45
C HIS A 664 -8.19 31.44 7.04
N ALA A 665 -7.97 32.54 6.32
CA ALA A 665 -7.08 33.63 6.75
C ALA A 665 -7.48 34.21 8.11
N GLU A 666 -8.78 34.30 8.42
CA GLU A 666 -9.28 34.77 9.71
C GLU A 666 -8.76 33.91 10.87
N LEU A 667 -8.78 32.59 10.73
CA LEU A 667 -8.24 31.66 11.72
C LEU A 667 -6.72 31.80 11.84
N VAL A 668 -6.01 31.96 10.72
CA VAL A 668 -4.55 32.19 10.74
C VAL A 668 -4.22 33.47 11.52
N PHE A 669 -4.97 34.55 11.31
CA PHE A 669 -4.76 35.80 12.04
C PHE A 669 -5.16 35.69 13.52
N GLU A 670 -6.27 35.02 13.85
CA GLU A 670 -6.72 34.81 15.23
C GLU A 670 -5.68 34.04 16.06
N PHE A 671 -5.31 32.84 15.60
CA PHE A 671 -4.46 31.91 16.35
C PHE A 671 -2.95 32.25 16.29
N SER A 672 -2.50 33.01 15.29
CA SER A 672 -1.09 33.47 15.24
C SER A 672 -0.73 34.51 16.30
N ARG A 673 -1.70 35.29 16.82
CA ARG A 673 -1.44 36.33 17.83
C ARG A 673 -0.78 35.77 19.08
N ARG A 674 -1.26 34.62 19.56
CA ARG A 674 -0.70 33.98 20.75
C ARG A 674 0.73 33.53 20.51
N VAL A 675 0.99 32.84 19.40
CA VAL A 675 2.35 32.40 19.03
C VAL A 675 3.30 33.58 18.88
N LEU A 676 2.89 34.65 18.19
CA LEU A 676 3.67 35.88 18.04
C LEU A 676 3.99 36.58 19.37
N SER A 677 3.08 36.50 20.34
CA SER A 677 3.28 37.13 21.66
C SER A 677 4.28 36.38 22.54
N VAL A 678 4.35 35.04 22.42
CA VAL A 678 5.22 34.18 23.25
C VAL A 678 6.56 33.92 22.58
N ASN A 679 6.56 33.62 21.28
CA ASN A 679 7.76 33.38 20.48
C ASN A 679 7.63 34.08 19.11
N PRO A 680 8.11 35.34 19.00
CA PRO A 680 8.00 36.13 17.77
C PRO A 680 8.66 35.49 16.55
N ALA A 681 9.77 34.76 16.72
CA ALA A 681 10.46 34.09 15.61
C ALA A 681 9.64 32.92 15.05
N LEU A 682 9.08 32.08 15.93
CA LEU A 682 8.16 31.01 15.53
C LEU A 682 6.87 31.59 14.93
N GLY A 683 6.32 32.66 15.51
CA GLY A 683 5.13 33.31 14.98
C GLY A 683 5.36 33.91 13.60
N LEU A 684 6.54 34.49 13.33
CA LEU A 684 6.92 35.01 12.02
C LEU A 684 7.02 33.89 10.97
N SER A 685 7.55 32.73 11.36
CA SER A 685 7.68 31.57 10.47
C SER A 685 6.34 31.05 9.93
N ILE A 686 5.21 31.33 10.59
CA ILE A 686 3.86 31.00 10.09
C ILE A 686 3.59 31.65 8.73
N PHE A 687 4.15 32.85 8.53
CA PHE A 687 3.90 33.68 7.34
C PHE A 687 5.02 33.62 6.31
N THR A 688 6.25 33.27 6.71
CA THR A 688 7.39 33.14 5.78
C THR A 688 7.53 31.73 5.23
N GLN A 689 7.33 30.70 6.06
CA GLN A 689 7.39 29.28 5.66
C GLN A 689 6.00 28.75 5.30
N ARG A 690 5.34 29.40 4.32
CA ARG A 690 3.99 29.00 3.86
C ARG A 690 4.06 27.68 3.07
N GLU A 691 3.32 26.67 3.52
CA GLU A 691 3.28 25.32 2.92
C GLU A 691 1.90 25.06 2.27
N VAL A 692 1.42 26.02 1.48
CA VAL A 692 0.12 25.92 0.82
C VAL A 692 0.27 25.18 -0.51
N PRO A 693 -0.51 24.12 -0.78
CA PRO A 693 -0.49 23.45 -2.09
C PRO A 693 -0.83 24.41 -3.23
N SER A 694 -0.18 24.27 -4.39
CA SER A 694 -0.39 25.12 -5.57
C SER A 694 -1.83 25.16 -6.10
N SER A 695 -2.67 24.20 -5.69
CA SER A 695 -4.10 24.16 -5.97
C SER A 695 -4.95 25.17 -5.18
N LYS A 696 -4.39 25.80 -4.13
CA LYS A 696 -5.09 26.76 -3.27
C LYS A 696 -4.43 28.14 -3.32
N GLN A 697 -5.26 29.19 -3.30
CA GLN A 697 -4.76 30.56 -3.20
C GLN A 697 -4.21 30.84 -1.80
N ASP A 698 -2.98 31.35 -1.72
CA ASP A 698 -2.34 31.83 -0.50
C ASP A 698 -2.94 33.20 -0.06
N ILE A 699 -2.77 33.56 1.22
CA ILE A 699 -3.09 34.85 1.82
C ILE A 699 -2.23 35.93 1.17
N ASP A 700 -2.84 37.08 0.89
CA ASP A 700 -2.13 38.23 0.32
C ASP A 700 -1.06 38.75 1.30
N PRO A 701 0.21 38.89 0.89
CA PRO A 701 1.27 39.47 1.70
C PRO A 701 0.94 40.84 2.28
N ALA A 702 0.12 41.65 1.58
CA ALA A 702 -0.32 42.94 2.11
C ALA A 702 -1.25 42.80 3.33
N ALA A 703 -2.12 41.79 3.34
CA ALA A 703 -3.01 41.50 4.48
C ALA A 703 -2.22 40.96 5.67
N ILE A 704 -1.21 40.11 5.42
CA ILE A 704 -0.28 39.63 6.45
C ILE A 704 0.46 40.82 7.08
N LEU A 705 0.96 41.73 6.26
CA LEU A 705 1.65 42.93 6.74
C LEU A 705 0.76 43.79 7.65
N GLN A 706 -0.51 43.99 7.28
CA GLN A 706 -1.48 44.70 8.12
C GLN A 706 -1.71 44.01 9.46
N HIS A 707 -1.85 42.68 9.45
CA HIS A 707 -1.99 41.89 10.66
C HIS A 707 -0.76 42.01 11.57
N LEU A 708 0.45 41.83 11.04
CA LEU A 708 1.70 41.95 11.82
C LEU A 708 1.85 43.33 12.45
N LYS A 709 1.45 44.40 11.73
CA LYS A 709 1.44 45.78 12.26
C LYS A 709 0.43 45.96 13.40
N SER A 710 -0.68 45.22 13.39
CA SER A 710 -1.73 45.28 14.42
C SER A 710 -1.41 44.49 15.69
N CYS A 711 -0.44 43.58 15.66
CA CYS A 711 -0.09 42.74 16.80
C CYS A 711 0.69 43.52 17.87
N SER A 712 0.20 43.53 19.11
CA SER A 712 0.95 44.02 20.28
C SER A 712 1.86 42.91 20.83
N ILE A 713 3.17 43.08 20.72
CA ILE A 713 4.14 42.20 21.41
C ILE A 713 4.30 42.73 22.83
N ALA A 714 4.26 41.86 23.84
CA ALA A 714 4.55 42.26 25.20
C ALA A 714 5.97 42.84 25.24
N ALA A 715 6.08 44.15 25.49
CA ALA A 715 7.36 44.77 25.73
C ALA A 715 7.92 44.16 27.02
N SER A 716 8.95 43.31 26.89
CA SER A 716 9.82 43.01 28.03
C SER A 716 10.30 44.33 28.59
N GLY A 717 10.19 44.48 29.91
CA GLY A 717 10.36 45.74 30.64
C GLY A 717 11.58 46.56 30.24
N ASP A 718 11.37 47.87 30.39
CA ASP A 718 12.35 48.94 30.30
C ASP A 718 13.49 48.74 31.31
N ASP A 719 14.47 47.89 30.98
CA ASP A 719 15.81 47.94 31.58
C ASP A 719 16.75 48.66 30.61
N SER A 720 16.51 49.96 30.50
CA SER A 720 17.52 50.94 30.13
C SER A 720 18.63 50.96 31.20
N LYS A 721 19.49 49.93 31.25
CA LYS A 721 20.79 49.92 31.95
C LYS A 721 21.65 48.73 31.49
N ASN A 722 22.77 49.07 30.83
CA ASN A 722 23.95 48.24 30.55
C ASN A 722 23.79 47.03 29.61
N ALA A 723 23.84 47.31 28.30
CA ALA A 723 24.44 46.37 27.34
C ALA A 723 25.87 46.84 27.02
N GLU A 724 26.80 46.55 27.95
CA GLU A 724 28.21 46.51 27.61
C GLU A 724 28.44 45.32 26.68
N ALA A 725 29.13 45.56 25.56
CA ALA A 725 29.52 44.50 24.64
C ALA A 725 30.43 43.49 25.36
N PRO A 726 30.29 42.17 25.14
CA PRO A 726 31.26 41.22 25.65
C PRO A 726 32.55 41.40 24.85
N GLU A 727 33.59 41.92 25.51
CA GLU A 727 34.97 41.67 25.11
C GLU A 727 35.25 40.19 25.38
N SER A 728 35.22 39.36 24.33
CA SER A 728 35.79 38.01 24.36
C SER A 728 36.99 37.94 23.43
N GLU A 729 38.17 37.94 24.03
CA GLU A 729 39.37 37.38 23.44
C GLU A 729 39.11 35.90 23.09
N GLY A 730 39.44 35.48 21.86
CA GLY A 730 39.39 34.08 21.45
C GLY A 730 38.98 33.91 19.99
N GLY A 731 39.95 33.66 19.12
CA GLY A 731 39.77 33.54 17.68
C GLY A 731 38.90 32.37 17.22
N GLY A 732 38.16 32.60 16.15
CA GLY A 732 37.34 31.64 15.41
C GLY A 732 36.36 32.36 14.48
N GLU A 733 36.80 32.70 13.27
CA GLU A 733 35.96 33.31 12.22
C GLU A 733 34.92 32.31 11.70
N GLU A 734 33.70 32.35 12.25
CA GLU A 734 32.47 32.05 11.50
C GLU A 734 31.52 33.25 11.66
N THR A 735 31.39 34.03 10.58
CA THR A 735 30.65 35.29 10.55
C THR A 735 29.13 35.06 10.64
N ALA A 736 28.57 34.91 11.84
CA ALA A 736 27.13 34.97 12.05
C ALA A 736 26.61 36.40 11.77
N LYS A 737 25.80 36.57 10.71
CA LYS A 737 25.17 37.86 10.38
C LYS A 737 24.35 38.36 11.59
N PRO A 738 24.45 39.65 11.98
CA PRO A 738 23.73 40.16 13.14
C PRO A 738 22.21 40.18 12.88
N VAL A 739 21.45 39.37 13.63
CA VAL A 739 19.98 39.23 13.50
C VAL A 739 19.28 40.40 14.18
N LEU A 740 18.26 40.96 13.52
CA LEU A 740 17.47 42.06 14.05
C LEU A 740 16.56 41.56 15.19
N PRO A 741 16.61 42.14 16.41
CA PRO A 741 15.71 41.73 17.49
C PRO A 741 14.25 42.04 17.10
N LEU A 742 13.39 41.03 17.20
CA LEU A 742 11.96 41.09 16.86
C LEU A 742 11.12 41.78 17.95
N THR A 743 11.60 42.93 18.44
CA THR A 743 10.95 43.73 19.48
C THR A 743 10.03 44.77 18.86
N GLY A 744 8.73 44.43 18.79
CA GLY A 744 7.65 45.29 18.29
C GLY A 744 7.16 44.96 16.88
N SER A 745 5.96 45.43 16.57
CA SER A 745 5.23 45.14 15.31
C SER A 745 5.96 45.65 14.06
N GLN A 746 6.67 46.78 14.17
CA GLN A 746 7.48 47.33 13.08
C GLN A 746 8.65 46.40 12.70
N MET A 747 9.31 45.80 13.68
CA MET A 747 10.47 44.92 13.46
C MET A 747 10.03 43.59 12.82
N LEU A 748 8.87 43.06 13.24
CA LEU A 748 8.23 41.90 12.59
C LEU A 748 7.86 42.20 11.13
N ALA A 749 7.27 43.35 10.86
CA ALA A 749 6.89 43.76 9.50
C ALA A 749 8.12 43.90 8.59
N ILE A 750 9.20 44.49 9.10
CA ILE A 750 10.48 44.60 8.38
C ILE A 750 11.02 43.20 8.09
N GLU A 751 11.13 42.32 9.09
CA GLU A 751 11.70 40.98 8.92
C GLU A 751 10.87 40.13 7.95
N TYR A 752 9.54 40.15 8.08
CA TYR A 752 8.62 39.47 7.17
C TYR A 752 8.88 39.84 5.71
N LEU A 753 8.78 41.14 5.38
CA LEU A 753 8.95 41.60 4.01
C LEU A 753 10.37 41.34 3.49
N THR A 754 11.39 41.50 4.34
CA THR A 754 12.78 41.23 3.95
C THR A 754 12.97 39.77 3.56
N GLN A 755 12.49 38.83 4.37
CA GLN A 755 12.62 37.40 4.12
C GLN A 755 11.88 36.97 2.85
N VAL A 756 10.62 37.40 2.68
CA VAL A 756 9.82 37.08 1.49
C VAL A 756 10.47 37.63 0.21
N ILE A 757 11.05 38.83 0.26
CA ILE A 757 11.73 39.45 -0.89
C ILE A 757 13.03 38.72 -1.24
N TYR A 758 13.82 38.29 -0.25
CA TYR A 758 15.09 37.59 -0.47
C TYR A 758 14.90 36.15 -0.93
N GLU A 759 13.92 35.44 -0.39
CA GLU A 759 13.60 34.06 -0.79
C GLU A 759 12.98 33.97 -2.19
N ARG A 760 12.46 35.10 -2.73
CA ARG A 760 11.80 35.19 -4.05
C ARG A 760 10.64 34.22 -4.25
N SER A 761 9.98 33.86 -3.16
CA SER A 761 8.81 32.97 -3.17
C SER A 761 7.62 33.57 -3.91
N TYR A 762 7.49 34.90 -3.92
CA TYR A 762 6.38 35.63 -4.57
C TYR A 762 6.86 36.87 -5.33
N GLN A 763 6.19 37.18 -6.47
CA GLN A 763 6.32 38.49 -7.12
C GLN A 763 5.51 39.52 -6.33
N LEU A 764 6.20 40.28 -5.48
CA LEU A 764 5.58 41.35 -4.68
C LEU A 764 5.40 42.62 -5.51
N THR A 765 4.39 43.41 -5.16
CA THR A 765 4.17 44.71 -5.81
C THR A 765 5.28 45.69 -5.40
N PRO A 766 5.74 46.58 -6.30
CA PRO A 766 6.72 47.61 -5.98
C PRO A 766 6.39 48.46 -4.74
N ARG A 767 5.09 48.63 -4.43
CA ARG A 767 4.63 49.33 -3.23
C ARG A 767 5.06 48.66 -1.92
N LEU A 768 5.12 47.33 -1.89
CA LEU A 768 5.60 46.60 -0.70
C LEU A 768 7.12 46.67 -0.55
N HIS A 769 7.86 46.80 -1.65
CA HIS A 769 9.30 47.09 -1.61
C HIS A 769 9.57 48.50 -1.07
N ASP A 770 8.79 49.50 -1.51
CA ASP A 770 8.86 50.86 -0.95
C ASP A 770 8.57 50.87 0.56
N GLU A 771 7.59 50.07 0.99
CA GLU A 771 7.18 49.97 2.40
C GLU A 771 8.29 49.44 3.31
N VAL A 772 9.16 48.53 2.84
CA VAL A 772 10.34 48.09 3.60
C VAL A 772 11.27 49.27 3.88
N VAL A 773 11.55 50.07 2.86
CA VAL A 773 12.42 51.24 2.99
C VAL A 773 11.81 52.27 3.94
N TYR A 774 10.51 52.52 3.83
CA TYR A 774 9.80 53.41 4.73
C TYR A 774 9.83 52.94 6.19
N LEU A 775 9.52 51.67 6.45
CA LEU A 775 9.57 51.11 7.81
C LEU A 775 10.98 51.17 8.41
N LEU A 776 12.01 50.90 7.61
CA LEU A 776 13.41 51.01 8.04
C LEU A 776 13.81 52.46 8.34
N LEU A 777 13.48 53.41 7.46
CA LEU A 777 13.77 54.84 7.67
C LEU A 777 13.04 55.39 8.90
N ASP A 778 11.75 55.05 9.07
CA ASP A 778 10.95 55.48 10.23
C ASP A 778 11.49 54.87 11.53
N SER A 779 11.93 53.60 11.49
CA SER A 779 12.57 52.95 12.63
C SER A 779 13.93 53.55 12.97
N ILE A 780 14.71 53.95 11.96
CA ILE A 780 15.99 54.66 12.13
C ILE A 780 15.74 56.01 12.80
N GLN A 781 14.75 56.78 12.33
CA GLN A 781 14.40 58.08 12.91
C GLN A 781 13.92 57.94 14.36
N ALA A 782 13.05 56.97 14.65
CA ALA A 782 12.50 56.76 15.99
C ALA A 782 13.56 56.27 17.00
N LYS A 783 14.50 55.43 16.56
CA LYS A 783 15.55 54.84 17.44
C LYS A 783 16.84 55.65 17.49
N THR A 784 16.95 56.76 16.75
CA THR A 784 18.10 57.67 16.85
C THR A 784 17.86 58.67 17.98
N PRO A 785 18.48 58.50 19.17
CA PRO A 785 18.31 59.45 20.27
C PRO A 785 18.90 60.81 19.87
N GLN A 786 18.30 61.92 20.32
CA GLN A 786 18.72 63.30 20.03
C GLN A 786 20.21 63.61 20.29
N LYS A 787 20.95 62.73 20.97
CA LYS A 787 22.39 62.85 21.29
C LYS A 787 23.33 62.05 20.38
N GLN A 788 22.85 61.07 19.60
CA GLN A 788 23.68 60.35 18.61
C GLN A 788 23.44 60.93 17.22
N ARG A 789 24.48 61.51 16.61
CA ARG A 789 24.44 61.96 15.21
C ARG A 789 24.59 60.75 14.27
N LEU A 790 23.88 60.78 13.14
CA LEU A 790 24.07 59.80 12.08
C LEU A 790 25.49 59.92 11.52
N THR A 791 26.21 58.80 11.41
CA THR A 791 27.53 58.77 10.77
C THR A 791 27.40 58.76 9.25
N SER A 792 28.36 59.36 8.55
CA SER A 792 28.39 59.31 7.07
C SER A 792 28.45 57.88 6.53
N ARG A 793 29.19 57.01 7.21
CA ARG A 793 29.37 55.59 6.86
C ARG A 793 28.51 54.67 7.73
N VAL A 794 27.94 53.64 7.12
CA VAL A 794 27.08 52.63 7.78
C VAL A 794 27.88 51.75 8.73
N GLU A 795 29.10 51.38 8.36
CA GLU A 795 30.00 50.53 9.16
C GLU A 795 30.36 51.16 10.50
N SER A 796 30.46 52.50 10.54
CA SER A 796 30.81 53.26 11.74
C SER A 796 29.64 53.42 12.71
N GLN A 797 28.39 53.19 12.28
CA GLN A 797 27.23 53.32 13.13
C GLN A 797 27.12 52.10 14.07
N ARG A 798 27.06 52.35 15.38
CA ARG A 798 26.90 51.32 16.42
C ARG A 798 25.45 51.24 16.93
N GLY A 799 25.12 50.15 17.63
CA GLY A 799 23.81 49.93 18.25
C GLY A 799 22.68 49.62 17.27
N MET A 800 21.43 49.76 17.73
CA MET A 800 20.23 49.44 16.95
C MET A 800 20.10 50.25 15.65
N THR A 801 20.50 51.52 15.66
CA THR A 801 20.54 52.36 14.46
C THR A 801 21.52 51.80 13.41
N GLY A 802 22.67 51.29 13.85
CA GLY A 802 23.65 50.64 12.96
C GLY A 802 23.11 49.36 12.32
N LEU A 803 22.41 48.53 13.09
CA LEU A 803 21.77 47.32 12.56
C LEU A 803 20.70 47.65 11.50
N LEU A 804 19.82 48.63 11.79
CA LEU A 804 18.79 49.06 10.85
C LEU A 804 19.38 49.66 9.57
N ARG A 805 20.44 50.47 9.68
CA ARG A 805 21.15 51.06 8.53
C ARG A 805 21.85 50.02 7.67
N ARG A 806 22.51 49.02 8.27
CA ARG A 806 23.10 47.89 7.52
C ARG A 806 22.03 47.11 6.77
N LYS A 807 20.90 46.84 7.43
CA LYS A 807 19.78 46.12 6.80
C LYS A 807 19.15 46.92 5.65
N LEU A 808 19.02 48.24 5.83
CA LEU A 808 18.58 49.14 4.77
C LEU A 808 19.54 49.12 3.58
N LEU A 809 20.85 49.26 3.83
CA LEU A 809 21.86 49.23 2.77
C LEU A 809 21.84 47.88 2.02
N GLU A 810 21.78 46.76 2.74
CA GLU A 810 21.68 45.41 2.14
C GLU A 810 20.44 45.29 1.24
N PHE A 811 19.29 45.82 1.69
CA PHE A 811 18.05 45.82 0.90
C PHE A 811 18.16 46.72 -0.34
N LEU A 812 18.74 47.92 -0.21
CA LEU A 812 18.91 48.86 -1.33
C LEU A 812 19.85 48.32 -2.41
N GLU A 813 20.92 47.62 -2.01
CA GLU A 813 21.87 46.99 -2.92
C GLU A 813 21.32 45.69 -3.54
N PHE A 814 20.28 45.08 -2.96
CA PHE A 814 19.72 43.83 -3.46
C PHE A 814 19.27 43.94 -4.93
N PRO A 815 19.73 43.06 -5.84
CA PRO A 815 19.43 43.16 -7.27
C PRO A 815 17.94 43.07 -7.61
N ALA A 816 17.17 42.26 -6.87
CA ALA A 816 15.76 42.00 -7.15
C ALA A 816 14.79 42.90 -6.34
N ALA A 817 15.29 43.93 -5.64
CA ALA A 817 14.44 44.88 -4.95
C ALA A 817 13.85 45.90 -5.96
N ALA A 818 12.53 45.89 -6.13
CA ALA A 818 11.80 46.73 -7.09
C ALA A 818 11.15 47.94 -6.40
N TYR A 819 11.96 48.79 -5.77
CA TYR A 819 11.51 50.04 -5.13
C TYR A 819 11.65 51.26 -6.09
N HIS A 820 11.07 52.40 -5.73
CA HIS A 820 11.17 53.66 -6.47
C HIS A 820 12.31 54.55 -5.92
N PRO A 821 13.54 54.47 -6.47
CA PRO A 821 14.71 55.13 -5.91
C PRO A 821 14.60 56.67 -5.81
N GLU A 822 13.91 57.35 -6.74
CA GLU A 822 13.72 58.81 -6.67
C GLU A 822 12.92 59.24 -5.43
N ARG A 823 11.87 58.47 -5.08
CA ARG A 823 11.05 58.73 -3.89
C ARG A 823 11.86 58.47 -2.62
N MET A 824 12.61 57.37 -2.59
CA MET A 824 13.44 57.03 -1.43
C MET A 824 14.54 58.07 -1.21
N LEU A 825 15.17 58.56 -2.27
CA LEU A 825 16.22 59.58 -2.19
C LEU A 825 15.73 60.87 -1.50
N SER A 826 14.49 61.28 -1.76
CA SER A 826 13.89 62.48 -1.13
C SER A 826 13.63 62.33 0.38
N ARG A 827 13.50 61.10 0.88
CA ARG A 827 13.17 60.79 2.29
C ARG A 827 14.40 60.35 3.10
N THR A 828 15.46 59.89 2.45
CA THR A 828 16.72 59.51 3.11
C THR A 828 17.49 60.76 3.57
N PRO A 829 17.88 60.87 4.86
CA PRO A 829 18.70 61.96 5.39
C PRO A 829 20.03 62.15 4.65
N VAL A 830 20.45 63.42 4.43
CA VAL A 830 21.73 63.81 3.76
C VAL A 830 22.97 63.22 4.41
N GLU A 831 22.88 62.88 5.70
CA GLU A 831 23.97 62.29 6.48
C GLU A 831 24.21 60.81 6.14
N MET A 832 23.29 60.14 5.44
CA MET A 832 23.34 58.70 5.11
C MET A 832 23.97 58.46 3.73
N ILE A 833 25.28 58.72 3.62
CA ILE A 833 25.99 58.78 2.33
C ILE A 833 26.04 57.41 1.63
N ASP A 834 26.26 56.32 2.35
CA ASP A 834 26.30 54.97 1.75
C ASP A 834 24.94 54.58 1.16
N GLU A 835 23.85 54.88 1.87
CA GLU A 835 22.49 54.62 1.41
C GLU A 835 22.10 55.53 0.23
N HIS A 836 22.52 56.80 0.23
CA HIS A 836 22.35 57.70 -0.92
C HIS A 836 23.13 57.24 -2.14
N ALA A 837 24.37 56.78 -1.95
CA ALA A 837 25.18 56.22 -3.02
C ALA A 837 24.52 54.98 -3.64
N ALA A 838 23.94 54.08 -2.82
CA ALA A 838 23.21 52.91 -3.31
C ALA A 838 21.99 53.31 -4.17
N LEU A 839 21.20 54.30 -3.72
CA LEU A 839 20.04 54.81 -4.45
C LEU A 839 20.41 55.48 -5.79
N LEU A 840 21.41 56.37 -5.78
CA LEU A 840 21.91 57.04 -6.98
C LEU A 840 22.53 56.05 -7.98
N SER A 841 23.21 55.01 -7.47
CA SER A 841 23.75 53.92 -8.28
C SER A 841 22.64 53.17 -9.02
N LYS A 842 21.49 52.91 -8.37
CA LYS A 842 20.33 52.26 -9.00
C LYS A 842 19.63 53.13 -10.04
N LEU A 843 19.70 54.46 -9.89
CA LEU A 843 19.23 55.43 -10.88
C LEU A 843 20.18 55.61 -12.08
N GLY A 844 21.35 54.96 -12.08
CA GLY A 844 22.39 55.18 -13.09
C GLY A 844 23.09 56.53 -12.96
N ARG A 845 22.86 57.28 -11.87
CA ARG A 845 23.49 58.60 -11.60
C ARG A 845 24.89 58.42 -11.00
N HIS A 846 25.74 57.64 -11.67
CA HIS A 846 27.08 57.28 -11.18
C HIS A 846 28.00 58.48 -10.98
N ARG A 847 27.86 59.54 -11.80
CA ARG A 847 28.63 60.78 -11.64
C ARG A 847 28.43 61.43 -10.28
N GLU A 848 27.20 61.43 -9.77
CA GLU A 848 26.86 62.02 -8.47
C GLU A 848 27.41 61.16 -7.33
N VAL A 849 27.34 59.83 -7.42
CA VAL A 849 27.98 58.93 -6.45
C VAL A 849 29.49 59.18 -6.35
N LEU A 850 30.16 59.33 -7.49
CA LEU A 850 31.59 59.63 -7.54
C LEU A 850 31.90 61.02 -6.97
N GLN A 851 31.01 62.00 -7.13
CA GLN A 851 31.15 63.31 -6.48
C GLN A 851 31.00 63.18 -4.95
N LEU A 852 30.01 62.42 -4.47
CA LEU A 852 29.84 62.16 -3.03
C LEU A 852 31.10 61.49 -2.44
N TYR A 853 31.65 60.47 -3.09
CA TYR A 853 32.83 59.75 -2.59
C TYR A 853 34.14 60.53 -2.74
N ALA A 854 34.38 61.14 -3.91
CA ALA A 854 35.66 61.80 -4.21
C ALA A 854 35.75 63.24 -3.69
N LEU A 855 34.65 63.99 -3.65
CA LEU A 855 34.64 65.41 -3.26
C LEU A 855 34.11 65.63 -1.83
N GLU A 856 32.99 65.00 -1.46
CA GLU A 856 32.38 65.20 -0.14
C GLU A 856 33.06 64.36 0.95
N LEU A 857 33.26 63.06 0.72
CA LEU A 857 33.98 62.17 1.65
C LEU A 857 35.51 62.27 1.52
N LYS A 858 36.02 62.77 0.38
CA LYS A 858 37.45 62.81 0.02
C LYS A 858 38.14 61.45 0.14
N ASP A 859 37.42 60.36 -0.09
CA ASP A 859 37.92 58.99 -0.04
C ASP A 859 38.17 58.47 -1.46
N ALA A 860 39.41 58.67 -1.93
CA ALA A 860 39.82 58.24 -3.27
C ALA A 860 39.78 56.71 -3.44
N ALA A 861 40.06 55.96 -2.36
CA ALA A 861 40.04 54.50 -2.40
C ALA A 861 38.62 53.96 -2.56
N LEU A 862 37.65 54.56 -1.88
CA LEU A 862 36.23 54.21 -2.02
C LEU A 862 35.68 54.55 -3.42
N ALA A 863 36.05 55.71 -3.97
CA ALA A 863 35.67 56.11 -5.33
C ALA A 863 36.26 55.15 -6.39
N GLU A 864 37.51 54.71 -6.24
CA GLU A 864 38.12 53.68 -7.08
C GLU A 864 37.41 52.32 -6.94
N ALA A 865 37.12 51.90 -5.70
CA ALA A 865 36.41 50.65 -5.42
C ALA A 865 35.02 50.63 -6.06
N TYR A 866 34.30 51.75 -6.01
CA TYR A 866 33.00 51.91 -6.67
C TYR A 866 33.11 51.79 -8.20
N CYS A 867 34.12 52.42 -8.82
CA CYS A 867 34.37 52.28 -10.26
C CYS A 867 34.66 50.83 -10.65
N ASN A 868 35.47 50.12 -9.86
CA ASN A 868 35.76 48.70 -10.09
C ASN A 868 34.48 47.86 -10.02
N ARG A 869 33.67 48.06 -8.97
CA ARG A 869 32.41 47.35 -8.76
C ARG A 869 31.43 47.58 -9.92
N CYS A 870 31.29 48.82 -10.40
CA CYS A 870 30.39 49.14 -11.52
C CYS A 870 30.88 48.55 -12.85
N TYR A 871 32.19 48.59 -13.10
CA TYR A 871 32.79 48.03 -14.31
C TYR A 871 32.70 46.50 -14.35
N GLU A 872 32.94 45.83 -13.23
CA GLU A 872 32.86 44.36 -13.12
C GLU A 872 31.43 43.84 -13.19
N SER A 873 30.48 44.55 -12.58
CA SER A 873 29.04 44.23 -12.65
C SER A 873 28.37 44.64 -13.97
N LYS A 874 29.08 45.33 -14.88
CA LYS A 874 28.56 45.93 -16.13
C LYS A 874 27.34 46.84 -15.91
N THR A 875 27.23 47.44 -14.74
CA THR A 875 26.13 48.36 -14.40
C THR A 875 26.31 49.74 -15.00
N ALA A 876 27.56 50.10 -15.34
CA ALA A 876 27.92 51.33 -16.04
C ALA A 876 28.81 51.03 -17.27
N ASP A 877 28.79 51.93 -18.24
CA ASP A 877 29.66 51.87 -19.42
C ASP A 877 31.14 52.03 -19.05
N SER A 878 32.04 51.67 -19.98
CA SER A 878 33.50 51.84 -19.83
C SER A 878 33.95 53.30 -19.57
N SER A 879 33.03 54.26 -19.67
CA SER A 879 33.22 55.68 -19.37
C SER A 879 33.15 56.03 -17.87
N ILE A 880 32.95 55.07 -16.96
CA ILE A 880 32.91 55.39 -15.51
C ILE A 880 34.26 55.90 -15.00
N TYR A 881 35.37 55.30 -15.45
CA TYR A 881 36.72 55.76 -15.08
C TYR A 881 37.07 57.10 -15.73
N SER A 882 36.59 57.37 -16.96
CA SER A 882 36.75 58.71 -17.57
C SER A 882 35.90 59.76 -16.84
N THR A 883 34.77 59.37 -16.26
CA THR A 883 33.95 60.24 -15.39
C THR A 883 34.67 60.55 -14.08
N LEU A 884 35.28 59.56 -13.42
CA LEU A 884 36.13 59.78 -12.24
C LEU A 884 37.32 60.70 -12.54
N LEU A 885 38.00 60.48 -13.68
CA LEU A 885 39.09 61.34 -14.16
C LEU A 885 38.61 62.78 -14.38
N THR A 886 37.44 62.96 -14.96
CA THR A 886 36.84 64.29 -15.14
C THR A 886 36.54 64.96 -13.81
N ILE A 887 36.09 64.21 -12.79
CA ILE A 887 35.79 64.75 -11.45
C ILE A 887 37.07 65.20 -10.73
N TYR A 888 38.16 64.42 -10.81
CA TYR A 888 39.45 64.82 -10.23
C TYR A 888 40.07 66.02 -10.96
N LEU A 889 40.04 66.02 -12.30
CA LEU A 889 40.74 67.04 -13.10
C LEU A 889 39.92 68.32 -13.32
N ARG A 890 38.59 68.24 -13.22
CA ARG A 890 37.66 69.39 -13.38
C ARG A 890 36.57 69.33 -12.30
N PRO A 891 36.90 69.59 -11.02
CA PRO A 891 35.92 69.60 -9.95
C PRO A 891 34.94 70.76 -10.17
N GLN A 892 33.69 70.46 -10.52
CA GLN A 892 32.61 71.44 -10.54
C GLN A 892 32.02 71.53 -9.14
N PHE A 893 32.31 72.62 -8.42
CA PHE A 893 31.64 72.93 -7.16
C PHE A 893 30.20 73.33 -7.45
N THR A 894 29.24 72.46 -7.19
CA THR A 894 27.83 72.83 -7.11
C THR A 894 27.57 73.45 -5.74
N ALA A 895 27.81 74.76 -5.59
CA ALA A 895 27.19 75.52 -4.52
C ALA A 895 25.69 75.58 -4.79
N GLY A 896 24.87 75.09 -3.86
CA GLY A 896 23.42 74.93 -4.04
C GLY A 896 22.64 76.25 -4.11
N GLY A 897 21.43 76.17 -4.70
CA GLY A 897 20.29 77.02 -4.34
C GLY A 897 19.86 78.14 -5.31
N SER A 898 18.84 77.80 -6.13
CA SER A 898 17.64 78.62 -6.43
C SER A 898 17.61 79.74 -7.49
N SER A 899 16.61 79.55 -8.37
CA SER A 899 15.69 80.52 -9.01
C SER A 899 16.03 81.14 -10.38
N GLY A 900 15.30 80.63 -11.40
CA GLY A 900 14.42 81.41 -12.30
C GLY A 900 15.02 82.47 -13.24
N GLY A 901 14.95 82.21 -14.55
CA GLY A 901 14.98 83.30 -15.55
C GLY A 901 15.46 82.89 -16.94
N SER A 902 14.52 82.88 -17.89
CA SER A 902 14.69 82.81 -19.35
C SER A 902 15.84 83.67 -19.93
N ALA A 903 16.65 83.11 -20.83
CA ALA A 903 16.87 83.59 -22.22
C ALA A 903 18.05 82.86 -22.90
N SER A 904 17.92 82.61 -24.20
CA SER A 904 18.93 81.99 -25.08
C SER A 904 20.07 82.96 -25.48
N PRO A 905 20.99 82.61 -26.39
CA PRO A 905 22.42 82.50 -26.11
C PRO A 905 23.25 83.66 -26.67
N SER A 906 24.35 84.04 -26.00
CA SER A 906 25.36 84.90 -26.62
C SER A 906 26.78 84.55 -26.19
N VAL A 907 27.60 84.34 -27.20
CA VAL A 907 29.04 84.18 -27.22
C VAL A 907 29.75 85.20 -26.31
N GLY A 908 30.62 84.73 -25.40
CA GLY A 908 31.41 85.62 -24.56
C GLY A 908 32.37 84.90 -23.61
N ARG A 909 33.63 84.78 -24.07
CA ARG A 909 34.91 84.79 -23.31
C ARG A 909 34.99 84.10 -21.92
N ALA A 910 35.90 83.13 -21.87
CA ALA A 910 36.48 82.53 -20.68
C ALA A 910 36.90 83.57 -19.61
N GLY A 911 36.18 83.57 -18.49
CA GLY A 911 36.60 84.18 -17.23
C GLY A 911 37.43 83.19 -16.42
N ARG A 912 38.65 83.58 -16.07
CA ARG A 912 39.59 82.83 -15.21
C ARG A 912 39.05 82.78 -13.77
N SER A 913 38.74 81.60 -13.25
CA SER A 913 38.64 81.39 -11.80
C SER A 913 40.00 80.96 -11.25
N ALA A 914 40.60 81.82 -10.42
CA ALA A 914 41.82 81.54 -9.70
C ALA A 914 41.65 80.28 -8.82
N SER A 915 42.46 79.25 -9.08
CA SER A 915 42.56 78.05 -8.23
C SER A 915 43.88 78.10 -7.46
N LEU A 916 43.86 77.76 -6.17
CA LEU A 916 45.05 77.58 -5.35
C LEU A 916 45.91 76.43 -5.91
N PRO A 917 47.22 76.63 -6.18
CA PRO A 917 48.06 75.69 -6.93
C PRO A 917 48.37 74.35 -6.23
N GLY A 918 48.12 74.21 -4.92
CA GLY A 918 48.42 72.97 -4.17
C GLY A 918 47.43 71.82 -4.43
N LEU A 919 46.12 72.11 -4.49
CA LEU A 919 45.06 71.10 -4.64
C LEU A 919 45.00 70.50 -6.06
N GLN A 920 45.42 71.25 -7.07
CA GLN A 920 45.48 70.75 -8.45
C GLN A 920 46.57 69.68 -8.61
N SER A 921 47.71 69.80 -7.92
CA SER A 921 48.82 68.84 -8.01
C SER A 921 48.44 67.48 -7.45
N GLU A 922 47.75 67.43 -6.29
CA GLU A 922 47.28 66.17 -5.69
C GLU A 922 46.19 65.50 -6.54
N ALA A 923 45.25 66.27 -7.09
CA ALA A 923 44.20 65.74 -7.96
C ALA A 923 44.74 65.23 -9.31
N VAL A 924 45.74 65.91 -9.88
CA VAL A 924 46.45 65.48 -11.09
C VAL A 924 47.26 64.20 -10.82
N ASN A 925 47.93 64.09 -9.67
CA ASN A 925 48.64 62.87 -9.28
C ASN A 925 47.68 61.69 -9.05
N ALA A 926 46.53 61.91 -8.42
CA ALA A 926 45.49 60.90 -8.26
C ALA A 926 44.93 60.43 -9.64
N ALA A 927 44.69 61.36 -10.57
CA ALA A 927 44.28 61.06 -11.92
C ALA A 927 45.33 60.24 -12.69
N ILE A 928 46.62 60.58 -12.58
CA ILE A 928 47.73 59.82 -13.18
C ILE A 928 47.82 58.40 -12.60
N ASN A 929 47.61 58.24 -11.28
CA ASN A 929 47.59 56.93 -10.64
C ASN A 929 46.44 56.06 -11.16
N VAL A 930 45.23 56.62 -11.30
CA VAL A 930 44.07 55.92 -11.89
C VAL A 930 44.36 55.52 -13.34
N LEU A 931 44.95 56.41 -14.15
CA LEU A 931 45.33 56.12 -15.54
C LEU A 931 46.34 54.97 -15.63
N ASN A 932 47.40 55.00 -14.83
CA ASN A 932 48.41 53.95 -14.85
C ASN A 932 47.85 52.61 -14.37
N LYS A 933 47.04 52.61 -13.30
CA LYS A 933 46.49 51.41 -12.67
C LYS A 933 45.40 50.74 -13.53
N TYR A 934 44.51 51.53 -14.12
CA TYR A 934 43.35 51.05 -14.88
C TYR A 934 43.43 51.37 -16.37
N ALA A 935 44.65 51.43 -16.93
CA ALA A 935 44.92 51.75 -18.34
C ALA A 935 44.09 50.92 -19.34
N GLU A 936 43.75 49.68 -18.99
CA GLU A 936 42.95 48.77 -19.82
C GLU A 936 41.44 49.05 -19.77
N ARG A 937 40.96 49.83 -18.81
CA ARG A 937 39.52 50.10 -18.61
C ARG A 937 39.11 51.50 -19.08
N ILE A 938 40.07 52.31 -19.55
CA ILE A 938 39.90 53.72 -19.90
C ILE A 938 40.08 53.89 -21.41
N ASP A 939 39.23 54.70 -22.04
CA ASP A 939 39.42 55.09 -23.43
C ASP A 939 40.55 56.10 -23.58
N VAL A 940 41.46 55.83 -24.52
CA VAL A 940 42.73 56.55 -24.67
C VAL A 940 42.50 57.97 -25.15
N SER A 941 41.58 58.15 -26.10
CA SER A 941 41.28 59.45 -26.68
C SER A 941 40.70 60.40 -25.63
N THR A 942 39.68 59.95 -24.91
CA THR A 942 39.06 60.72 -23.83
C THR A 942 40.03 61.01 -22.67
N ALA A 943 40.90 60.07 -22.29
CA ALA A 943 41.91 60.30 -21.25
C ALA A 943 42.88 61.44 -21.61
N LEU A 944 43.35 61.49 -22.87
CA LEU A 944 44.29 62.51 -23.33
C LEU A 944 43.65 63.90 -23.43
N GLU A 945 42.38 63.98 -23.78
CA GLU A 945 41.62 65.25 -23.85
C GLU A 945 41.30 65.84 -22.45
N LEU A 946 41.26 65.00 -21.43
CA LEU A 946 40.96 65.42 -20.05
C LEU A 946 42.19 65.92 -19.30
N LEU A 947 43.39 65.47 -19.67
CA LEU A 947 44.64 65.86 -19.03
C LEU A 947 45.01 67.33 -19.32
N PRO A 948 45.51 68.09 -18.32
CA PRO A 948 46.07 69.42 -18.54
C PRO A 948 47.26 69.40 -19.51
N ALA A 949 47.40 70.46 -20.32
CA ALA A 949 48.43 70.55 -21.37
C ALA A 949 49.88 70.62 -20.81
N ASP A 950 50.01 70.91 -19.52
CA ASP A 950 51.25 71.07 -18.76
C ASP A 950 51.72 69.78 -18.05
N VAL A 951 50.98 68.67 -18.19
CA VAL A 951 51.38 67.37 -17.62
C VAL A 951 52.58 66.79 -18.36
N ALA A 952 53.67 66.49 -17.64
CA ALA A 952 54.84 65.82 -18.21
C ALA A 952 54.47 64.41 -18.73
N ALA A 953 55.02 64.01 -19.87
CA ALA A 953 54.74 62.70 -20.46
C ALA A 953 55.34 61.50 -19.67
N ALA A 954 56.40 61.74 -18.89
CA ALA A 954 57.13 60.66 -18.20
C ALA A 954 56.28 59.87 -17.17
N PRO A 955 55.47 60.51 -16.30
CA PRO A 955 54.53 59.80 -15.41
C PRO A 955 53.44 58.97 -16.11
N LEU A 956 53.16 59.24 -17.39
CA LEU A 956 52.15 58.52 -18.19
C LEU A 956 52.74 57.33 -18.96
N ALA A 957 54.05 57.06 -18.85
CA ALA A 957 54.71 55.98 -19.58
C ALA A 957 54.11 54.59 -19.29
N GLY A 958 53.66 54.35 -18.05
CA GLY A 958 52.98 53.11 -17.65
C GLY A 958 51.65 52.91 -18.37
N PHE A 959 50.84 53.96 -18.46
CA PHE A 959 49.58 53.98 -19.19
C PHE A 959 49.79 53.67 -20.68
N PHE A 960 50.67 54.40 -21.37
CA PHE A 960 50.91 54.19 -22.81
C PHE A 960 51.44 52.78 -23.13
N ARG A 961 52.34 52.24 -22.30
CA ARG A 961 52.87 50.89 -22.48
C ARG A 961 51.75 49.84 -22.45
N ARG A 962 50.91 49.86 -21.41
CA ARG A 962 49.79 48.91 -21.23
C ARG A 962 48.75 49.02 -22.35
N VAL A 963 48.44 50.25 -22.78
CA VAL A 963 47.53 50.50 -23.90
C VAL A 963 48.06 49.88 -25.20
N LEU A 964 49.34 50.09 -25.53
CA LEU A 964 49.96 49.58 -26.74
C LEU A 964 50.06 48.05 -26.73
N GLU A 965 50.50 47.45 -25.62
CA GLU A 965 50.57 46.00 -25.43
C GLU A 965 49.20 45.35 -25.69
N ARG A 966 48.13 45.93 -25.15
CA ARG A 966 46.77 45.46 -25.36
C ARG A 966 46.28 45.61 -26.78
N GLN A 967 46.58 46.72 -27.46
CA GLN A 967 46.19 46.87 -28.87
C GLN A 967 46.83 45.79 -29.74
N VAL A 968 48.11 45.48 -29.49
CA VAL A 968 48.82 44.38 -30.14
C VAL A 968 48.20 43.03 -29.81
N GLU A 969 47.88 42.77 -28.54
CA GLU A 969 47.24 41.53 -28.10
C GLU A 969 45.85 41.34 -28.71
N ARG A 970 45.01 42.38 -28.69
CA ARG A 970 43.66 42.39 -29.30
C ARG A 970 43.73 42.12 -30.79
N PHE A 971 44.71 42.68 -31.49
CA PHE A 971 44.93 42.41 -32.90
C PHE A 971 45.27 40.93 -33.15
N ARG A 972 46.23 40.37 -32.40
CA ARG A 972 46.62 38.95 -32.50
C ARG A 972 45.45 38.01 -32.17
N ASN A 973 44.78 38.22 -31.04
CA ASN A 973 43.63 37.43 -30.61
C ASN A 973 42.45 37.53 -31.59
N GLY A 974 42.23 38.73 -32.15
CA GLY A 974 41.23 38.95 -33.21
C GLY A 974 41.54 38.16 -34.49
N GLN A 975 42.81 38.08 -34.90
CA GLN A 975 43.22 37.24 -36.01
C GLN A 975 42.96 35.75 -35.73
N VAL A 976 43.31 35.25 -34.55
CA VAL A 976 43.05 33.85 -34.16
C VAL A 976 41.55 33.53 -34.17
N LYS A 977 40.73 34.35 -33.49
CA LYS A 977 39.27 34.19 -33.48
C LYS A 977 38.69 34.19 -34.89
N LYS A 978 39.12 35.11 -35.76
CA LYS A 978 38.69 35.17 -37.16
C LYS A 978 38.98 33.87 -37.91
N GLN A 979 40.16 33.25 -37.71
CA GLN A 979 40.49 31.99 -38.39
C GLN A 979 39.71 30.80 -37.82
N LEU A 980 39.51 30.73 -36.50
CA LEU A 980 38.70 29.68 -35.87
C LEU A 980 37.24 29.75 -36.30
N SER A 981 36.62 30.94 -36.28
CA SER A 981 35.25 31.12 -36.76
C SER A 981 35.10 30.82 -38.25
N LYS A 982 36.11 31.12 -39.07
CA LYS A 982 36.14 30.68 -40.47
C LYS A 982 36.12 29.16 -40.58
N MET A 983 36.96 28.46 -39.81
CA MET A 983 37.02 27.00 -39.80
C MET A 983 35.68 26.37 -39.34
N GLU A 984 35.06 26.93 -38.31
CA GLU A 984 33.73 26.50 -37.86
C GLU A 984 32.66 26.74 -38.92
N ASN A 985 32.68 27.90 -39.61
CA ASN A 985 31.78 28.16 -40.72
C ASN A 985 31.94 27.13 -41.84
N PHE A 986 33.18 26.74 -42.16
CA PHE A 986 33.44 25.66 -43.11
C PHE A 986 32.86 24.32 -42.65
N LYS A 987 33.06 23.93 -41.38
CA LYS A 987 32.47 22.70 -40.82
C LYS A 987 30.95 22.71 -40.87
N VAL A 988 30.31 23.82 -40.53
CA VAL A 988 28.84 23.95 -40.59
C VAL A 988 28.35 23.89 -42.03
N ARG A 989 29.06 24.51 -42.99
CA ARG A 989 28.72 24.41 -44.43
C ARG A 989 28.85 22.98 -44.94
N GLU A 990 29.87 22.25 -44.51
CA GLU A 990 30.04 20.82 -44.82
C GLU A 990 28.88 20.00 -44.25
N GLN A 991 28.54 20.18 -42.96
CA GLN A 991 27.42 19.50 -42.34
C GLN A 991 26.08 19.83 -43.03
N LEU A 992 25.85 21.09 -43.38
CA LEU A 992 24.67 21.52 -44.14
C LEU A 992 24.61 20.83 -45.51
N SER A 993 25.74 20.75 -46.20
CA SER A 993 25.84 20.02 -47.48
C SER A 993 25.49 18.54 -47.29
N THR A 994 26.04 17.88 -46.27
CA THR A 994 25.75 16.47 -45.95
C THR A 994 24.28 16.25 -45.61
N LYS A 995 23.66 17.13 -44.81
CA LYS A 995 22.23 17.04 -44.48
C LYS A 995 21.33 17.32 -45.69
N ARG A 996 21.71 18.25 -46.58
CA ARG A 996 20.99 18.54 -47.83
C ARG A 996 21.01 17.39 -48.84
N LYS A 997 22.00 16.48 -48.77
CA LYS A 997 22.04 15.26 -49.59
C LYS A 997 21.00 14.21 -49.18
N GLY A 998 20.40 14.31 -47.99
CA GLY A 998 19.39 13.38 -47.52
C GLY A 998 18.09 13.53 -48.32
N SER A 999 17.67 12.47 -49.02
CA SER A 999 16.37 12.35 -49.68
C SER A 999 15.54 11.26 -49.00
N VAL A 1000 14.22 11.30 -49.20
CA VAL A 1000 13.30 10.23 -48.75
C VAL A 1000 12.41 9.84 -49.92
N THR A 1001 12.32 8.54 -50.16
CA THR A 1001 11.38 7.95 -51.10
C THR A 1001 10.02 7.79 -50.44
N VAL A 1002 9.00 8.46 -50.99
CA VAL A 1002 7.61 8.34 -50.54
C VAL A 1002 6.87 7.38 -51.46
N TRP A 1003 6.31 6.32 -50.89
CA TRP A 1003 5.53 5.32 -51.61
C TRP A 1003 4.05 5.69 -51.62
N SER A 1004 3.30 5.23 -52.61
CA SER A 1004 1.85 5.51 -52.74
C SER A 1004 1.00 4.97 -51.59
N SER A 1005 1.54 4.03 -50.81
CA SER A 1005 0.93 3.46 -49.60
C SER A 1005 1.23 4.24 -48.31
N GLN A 1006 2.16 5.21 -48.32
CA GLN A 1006 2.54 5.92 -47.10
C GLN A 1006 1.45 6.89 -46.64
N CYS A 1007 1.14 6.81 -45.34
CA CYS A 1007 0.14 7.64 -44.67
C CYS A 1007 0.80 8.65 -43.73
N CYS A 1008 0.16 9.80 -43.56
CA CYS A 1008 0.51 10.79 -42.57
C CYS A 1008 0.33 10.21 -41.16
N GLN A 1009 1.36 10.31 -40.31
CA GLN A 1009 1.31 9.79 -38.94
C GLN A 1009 0.41 10.57 -37.98
N SER A 1010 -0.03 11.78 -38.36
CA SER A 1010 -0.96 12.57 -37.55
C SER A 1010 -2.43 12.29 -37.90
N CYS A 1011 -2.78 12.22 -39.20
CA CYS A 1011 -4.18 12.09 -39.62
C CYS A 1011 -4.53 10.70 -40.21
N GLY A 1012 -3.56 9.81 -40.40
CA GLY A 1012 -3.74 8.47 -40.94
C GLY A 1012 -4.06 8.39 -42.45
N LYS A 1013 -4.21 9.53 -43.15
CA LYS A 1013 -4.54 9.58 -44.59
C LYS A 1013 -3.28 9.42 -45.46
N LYS A 1014 -3.44 8.85 -46.66
CA LYS A 1014 -2.36 8.72 -47.67
C LYS A 1014 -1.78 10.09 -48.03
N LEU A 1015 -0.45 10.19 -48.09
CA LEU A 1015 0.25 11.44 -48.38
C LEU A 1015 0.03 11.91 -49.84
N GLY A 1016 -0.06 10.97 -50.78
CA GLY A 1016 -0.25 11.27 -52.21
C GLY A 1016 0.94 12.03 -52.81
N VAL A 1017 0.69 12.79 -53.88
CA VAL A 1017 1.70 13.61 -54.61
C VAL A 1017 1.78 15.05 -54.07
N GLY A 1018 1.08 15.35 -52.97
CA GLY A 1018 1.02 16.69 -52.38
C GLY A 1018 2.27 17.05 -51.58
N THR A 1019 2.39 18.33 -51.20
CA THR A 1019 3.45 18.80 -50.30
C THR A 1019 3.36 18.14 -48.93
N PHE A 1020 4.44 17.49 -48.51
CA PHE A 1020 4.58 16.83 -47.22
C PHE A 1020 5.81 17.35 -46.46
N VAL A 1021 5.81 17.18 -45.15
CA VAL A 1021 6.88 17.57 -44.24
C VAL A 1021 7.52 16.32 -43.67
N ARG A 1022 8.86 16.29 -43.67
CA ARG A 1022 9.65 15.26 -42.97
C ARG A 1022 10.21 15.83 -41.68
N LEU A 1023 9.82 15.27 -40.54
CA LEU A 1023 10.39 15.64 -39.25
C LEU A 1023 11.79 15.00 -39.04
N PRO A 1024 12.61 15.54 -38.13
CA PRO A 1024 13.96 15.01 -37.86
C PRO A 1024 14.01 13.54 -37.46
N ASN A 1025 12.94 13.03 -36.82
CA ASN A 1025 12.77 11.62 -36.44
C ASN A 1025 12.40 10.71 -37.64
N GLY A 1026 12.35 11.25 -38.86
CA GLY A 1026 12.05 10.50 -40.09
C GLY A 1026 10.56 10.37 -40.41
N THR A 1027 9.67 10.89 -39.57
CA THR A 1027 8.21 10.83 -39.77
C THR A 1027 7.75 11.76 -40.89
N LEU A 1028 6.71 11.35 -41.62
CA LEU A 1028 6.15 12.10 -42.74
C LEU A 1028 4.73 12.56 -42.42
N LEU A 1029 4.49 13.85 -42.61
CA LEU A 1029 3.24 14.51 -42.29
C LEU A 1029 2.73 15.32 -43.49
N HIS A 1030 1.41 15.51 -43.60
CA HIS A 1030 0.90 16.59 -44.44
C HIS A 1030 1.39 17.93 -43.88
N TYR A 1031 1.61 18.90 -44.77
CA TYR A 1031 2.01 20.26 -44.36
C TYR A 1031 1.07 20.88 -43.30
N SER A 1032 -0.24 20.64 -43.43
CA SER A 1032 -1.26 21.10 -42.49
C SER A 1032 -1.28 20.35 -41.15
N CYS A 1033 -0.65 19.18 -41.06
CA CYS A 1033 -0.60 18.35 -39.85
C CYS A 1033 0.69 18.58 -39.05
N GLN A 1034 1.47 19.61 -39.40
CA GLN A 1034 2.67 19.95 -38.67
C GLN A 1034 2.30 20.50 -37.28
N PRO A 1035 2.93 20.02 -36.19
CA PRO A 1035 2.76 20.62 -34.87
C PRO A 1035 3.26 22.07 -34.91
N VAL A 1036 2.45 22.99 -34.36
CA VAL A 1036 2.82 24.41 -34.20
C VAL A 1036 4.06 24.47 -33.30
N PRO A 1037 5.12 25.21 -33.68
CA PRO A 1037 6.37 25.29 -32.92
C PRO A 1037 6.20 25.88 -31.52
#